data_AF-A0A7D5QFJ5-F1
#
_entry.id   AF-A0A7D5QFJ5-F1
#
_cell.length_a   1.000
_cell.length_b   1.000
_cell.length_c   1.000
_cell.angle_alpha   90.00
_cell.angle_beta   90.00
_cell.angle_gamma   90.00
#
_symmetry.space_group_name_H-M   'P 1'
#
loop_
_entity.id
_entity.type
_entity.pdbx_description
1 polymer ?
#
loop_
_entity_poly.entity_id
_entity_poly.type
_entity_poly.pdbx_seq_one_letter_code
_entity_poly.pdbx_strand_id
1 'polypeptide(L)'
;MILEILINTDDGEEDYDTTWYPNGYASNQSTIGHDGTGSCDVGLRFDNSGIAEDASILNAKIRVKCAVNSTKRPTLKIRGILQAAPATWDQATRPSTRPKTIAAVDWDIGTDWAINTWYESPDITSIIQEIVNQTGFNGDIALVIEDDASPSNQYENIWDYNQGATESPELVVTLGSTTKIQKSLTYYLEPQIQGVNLPKQLKYAVDATPSPIQKSLTYRIDLPGVSLIQKALKYGVLTTPTPITKQLKYCIDKAPIKITKSLRYEIVPPPAIEKQLKYTILTQHLIEKELRYFIQEAIPPTEKSKNQVLKTYNVIEQNSDDGREDSDGNWNKDGNASHIITMGNYGGKTHTGAFRFRHVNIPRNATIFFARLRLRCAYTDSTAFTTKLRIKGIKEADVQPFSATNKPSTKPKTVDTVAWEIYKQWNVNEWVQTPNLLLIVQELVRQSDWKAGNAMAFIIEDDGSAAENCKSVWDSSSGAEDKAELEIYWFDKEVNVSFLQLNDRDGEEDYRDKTPPTNAWYPDGWGNNRITCGDDGTYSPDASPNDAGFIFSPILIPKKAQIVSARLLVTSDNQNNAMTNWIIRGFAEDNAAPFASDGSNRPSTRMKTQAWVQWTLGVAEGGILTGIHWTAQSVYESPELKEIVQEIVDRAGWIGDASQKLGLVIESEHSAIGNAKYIVDYSKGGAGQWAAQLIIAWQQKRRTTTITKDLAAYDKANYPEFIIVHHSATPRDSTKFITIKNAHISYGWGDIGYHKWVSGLLDGDGILIQGRPENWIGAHTNSNKQNYRSIGVCVCGDFHSTAGNEIPTAAQLATLQQLLDTIRKQRNTPKERVLGHTEVPGAATNCPGDNLLPYIQNYRLTGSLT
;
A
#
# COMPACT_ATOMS: atom_id res chain seq x y z
N MET A 1 19.11 -18.84 -8.55
CA MET A 1 19.90 -19.67 -9.48
C MET A 1 21.37 -19.50 -9.13
N ILE A 2 22.19 -20.45 -9.53
CA ILE A 2 23.64 -20.39 -9.40
C ILE A 2 24.17 -20.37 -10.83
N LEU A 3 25.20 -19.56 -11.07
CA LEU A 3 25.95 -19.48 -12.31
C LEU A 3 27.37 -19.94 -12.02
N GLU A 4 27.85 -20.87 -12.83
CA GLU A 4 29.16 -21.53 -12.69
C GLU A 4 30.07 -21.05 -13.82
N ILE A 5 31.38 -21.03 -13.58
CA ILE A 5 32.37 -20.78 -14.64
C ILE A 5 32.53 -22.05 -15.48
N LEU A 6 32.49 -21.90 -16.81
CA LEU A 6 32.34 -23.05 -17.72
C LEU A 6 33.62 -23.44 -18.45
N ILE A 7 34.61 -22.55 -18.53
CA ILE A 7 35.90 -22.71 -19.24
C ILE A 7 37.00 -21.91 -18.54
N ASN A 8 38.26 -22.34 -18.68
CA ASN A 8 39.43 -21.71 -18.02
C ASN A 8 39.81 -20.32 -18.56
N THR A 9 39.11 -19.80 -19.56
CA THR A 9 39.30 -18.42 -20.06
C THR A 9 38.23 -17.46 -19.55
N ASP A 10 37.36 -17.93 -18.66
CA ASP A 10 36.34 -17.11 -18.00
C ASP A 10 36.76 -16.68 -16.57
N ASP A 11 37.87 -17.20 -16.02
CA ASP A 11 38.53 -16.67 -14.82
C ASP A 11 40.06 -16.49 -14.99
N GLY A 12 40.68 -15.86 -13.98
CA GLY A 12 42.12 -15.59 -13.87
C GLY A 12 42.41 -14.29 -13.12
N GLU A 13 43.70 -13.96 -12.98
CA GLU A 13 44.19 -12.75 -12.28
C GLU A 13 44.88 -11.78 -13.25
N GLU A 14 44.79 -10.48 -12.94
CA GLU A 14 45.55 -9.39 -13.53
C GLU A 14 46.53 -8.81 -12.50
N ASP A 15 47.82 -8.92 -12.77
CA ASP A 15 48.86 -8.26 -11.98
C ASP A 15 49.06 -6.80 -12.44
N TYR A 16 49.03 -5.91 -11.45
CA TYR A 16 49.57 -4.55 -11.48
C TYR A 16 48.96 -3.67 -12.60
N ASP A 17 47.68 -3.89 -12.94
CA ASP A 17 46.99 -3.29 -14.11
C ASP A 17 47.69 -3.56 -15.48
N THR A 18 48.57 -4.56 -15.56
CA THR A 18 49.47 -4.76 -16.72
C THR A 18 49.42 -6.13 -17.36
N THR A 19 49.28 -7.22 -16.61
CA THR A 19 49.60 -8.57 -17.10
C THR A 19 48.51 -9.57 -16.71
N TRP A 20 47.97 -10.31 -17.68
CA TRP A 20 46.90 -11.30 -17.44
C TRP A 20 47.44 -12.73 -17.33
N TYR A 21 47.03 -13.45 -16.29
CA TYR A 21 47.37 -14.86 -16.07
C TYR A 21 46.09 -15.72 -16.06
N PRO A 22 45.76 -16.40 -17.19
CA PRO A 22 44.52 -17.18 -17.38
C PRO A 22 44.50 -18.55 -16.65
N ASN A 23 45.32 -18.69 -15.60
CA ASN A 23 45.40 -19.84 -14.70
C ASN A 23 45.92 -19.41 -13.31
N GLY A 24 45.99 -18.08 -13.11
CA GLY A 24 46.76 -17.34 -12.09
C GLY A 24 47.97 -18.02 -11.45
N TYR A 25 48.13 -17.78 -10.15
CA TYR A 25 49.20 -18.30 -9.34
C TYR A 25 49.16 -19.84 -9.26
N ALA A 26 50.33 -20.47 -9.26
CA ALA A 26 50.50 -21.93 -9.24
C ALA A 26 49.75 -22.72 -10.34
N SER A 27 49.18 -22.06 -11.35
CA SER A 27 48.36 -22.64 -12.45
C SER A 27 46.96 -23.17 -12.06
N ASN A 28 46.47 -22.87 -10.86
CA ASN A 28 45.13 -23.25 -10.39
C ASN A 28 44.52 -22.31 -9.32
N GLN A 29 45.08 -21.13 -9.12
CA GLN A 29 44.69 -20.18 -8.07
C GLN A 29 44.65 -18.78 -8.65
N SER A 30 43.82 -17.89 -8.10
CA SER A 30 43.79 -16.48 -8.49
C SER A 30 43.88 -15.59 -7.25
N THR A 31 44.70 -14.54 -7.35
CA THR A 31 45.14 -13.68 -6.24
C THR A 31 44.37 -12.35 -6.24
N ILE A 32 43.82 -11.96 -5.08
CA ILE A 32 43.09 -10.68 -4.90
C ILE A 32 43.70 -9.84 -3.78
N GLY A 33 43.94 -8.55 -4.02
CA GLY A 33 44.51 -7.61 -3.05
C GLY A 33 45.93 -7.17 -3.45
N HIS A 34 46.87 -7.12 -2.51
CA HIS A 34 48.27 -6.70 -2.76
C HIS A 34 49.28 -7.78 -2.31
N ASP A 35 49.87 -8.49 -3.28
CA ASP A 35 50.82 -9.61 -3.12
C ASP A 35 52.08 -9.28 -2.28
N GLY A 36 52.48 -8.01 -2.28
CA GLY A 36 53.73 -7.48 -1.72
C GLY A 36 54.55 -6.67 -2.72
N THR A 37 54.29 -6.85 -4.01
CA THR A 37 54.95 -6.26 -5.19
C THR A 37 54.05 -5.26 -5.93
N GLY A 38 52.73 -5.49 -5.97
CA GLY A 38 51.70 -4.58 -6.48
C GLY A 38 50.27 -5.12 -6.26
N SER A 39 49.26 -4.51 -6.90
CA SER A 39 47.86 -4.96 -6.86
C SER A 39 47.61 -6.20 -7.74
N CYS A 40 46.70 -7.06 -7.33
CA CYS A 40 46.20 -8.21 -8.09
C CYS A 40 44.65 -8.14 -8.13
N ASP A 41 44.10 -8.03 -9.34
CA ASP A 41 42.66 -7.99 -9.65
C ASP A 41 42.22 -9.36 -10.18
N VAL A 42 41.03 -9.87 -9.82
CA VAL A 42 40.49 -11.11 -10.42
C VAL A 42 39.29 -10.83 -11.32
N GLY A 43 39.38 -11.27 -12.57
CA GLY A 43 38.28 -11.24 -13.52
C GLY A 43 37.48 -12.54 -13.48
N LEU A 44 36.15 -12.45 -13.45
CA LEU A 44 35.23 -13.60 -13.47
C LEU A 44 34.17 -13.40 -14.58
N ARG A 45 33.88 -14.43 -15.38
CA ARG A 45 32.86 -14.40 -16.43
C ARG A 45 31.93 -15.62 -16.32
N PHE A 46 30.65 -15.37 -16.55
CA PHE A 46 29.57 -16.34 -16.48
C PHE A 46 28.82 -16.30 -17.82
N ASP A 47 29.16 -17.24 -18.70
CA ASP A 47 28.60 -17.40 -20.04
C ASP A 47 27.12 -17.79 -19.98
N ASN A 48 26.29 -17.23 -20.87
CA ASN A 48 24.90 -17.64 -21.11
C ASN A 48 24.08 -17.89 -19.82
N SER A 49 24.02 -16.89 -18.94
CA SER A 49 23.39 -17.02 -17.61
C SER A 49 21.90 -17.37 -17.61
N GLY A 50 21.22 -17.38 -18.76
CA GLY A 50 19.77 -17.53 -18.88
C GLY A 50 18.97 -16.34 -18.33
N ILE A 51 19.65 -15.30 -17.82
CA ILE A 51 19.03 -14.03 -17.41
C ILE A 51 18.70 -13.25 -18.69
N ALA A 52 17.51 -12.65 -18.74
CA ALA A 52 17.08 -11.85 -19.88
C ALA A 52 17.41 -10.37 -19.71
N GLU A 53 17.61 -9.65 -20.81
CA GLU A 53 17.61 -8.17 -20.85
C GLU A 53 16.37 -7.61 -20.11
N ASP A 54 16.59 -6.56 -19.31
CA ASP A 54 15.62 -5.95 -18.38
C ASP A 54 15.06 -6.91 -17.28
N ALA A 55 15.74 -8.02 -16.97
CA ALA A 55 15.32 -8.87 -15.85
C ALA A 55 15.52 -8.15 -14.50
N SER A 56 14.54 -8.29 -13.61
CA SER A 56 14.61 -7.73 -12.25
C SER A 56 15.49 -8.64 -11.38
N ILE A 57 16.56 -8.10 -10.82
CA ILE A 57 17.39 -8.77 -9.83
C ILE A 57 16.85 -8.42 -8.44
N LEU A 58 16.67 -9.42 -7.57
CA LEU A 58 16.16 -9.26 -6.20
C LEU A 58 17.26 -9.40 -5.13
N ASN A 59 18.28 -10.21 -5.42
CA ASN A 59 19.48 -10.38 -4.61
C ASN A 59 20.57 -11.00 -5.52
N ALA A 60 21.84 -10.62 -5.35
CA ALA A 60 22.96 -11.28 -6.01
C ALA A 60 24.22 -11.29 -5.14
N LYS A 61 25.03 -12.35 -5.25
CA LYS A 61 26.30 -12.52 -4.54
C LYS A 61 27.31 -13.32 -5.37
N ILE A 62 28.60 -12.98 -5.24
CA ILE A 62 29.68 -13.90 -5.61
C ILE A 62 29.91 -14.87 -4.45
N ARG A 63 30.18 -16.15 -4.73
CA ARG A 63 30.77 -17.11 -3.80
C ARG A 63 32.13 -17.51 -4.33
N VAL A 64 33.17 -17.39 -3.52
CA VAL A 64 34.54 -17.83 -3.86
C VAL A 64 35.00 -18.90 -2.88
N LYS A 65 35.86 -19.80 -3.33
CA LYS A 65 36.39 -20.89 -2.50
C LYS A 65 37.86 -20.62 -2.20
N CYS A 66 38.20 -20.53 -0.92
CA CYS A 66 39.55 -20.18 -0.49
C CYS A 66 40.55 -21.32 -0.78
N ALA A 67 41.68 -20.98 -1.40
CA ALA A 67 42.68 -21.95 -1.85
C ALA A 67 43.77 -22.29 -0.82
N VAL A 68 44.04 -21.40 0.13
CA VAL A 68 45.11 -21.56 1.13
C VAL A 68 44.64 -21.05 2.49
N ASN A 69 45.07 -21.68 3.58
CA ASN A 69 44.78 -21.13 4.91
C ASN A 69 45.45 -19.76 5.06
N SER A 70 44.65 -18.71 5.26
CA SER A 70 45.08 -17.32 5.23
C SER A 70 44.70 -16.57 6.49
N THR A 71 45.63 -15.74 6.95
CA THR A 71 45.39 -14.74 8.01
C THR A 71 45.54 -13.31 7.46
N LYS A 72 45.27 -13.13 6.16
CA LYS A 72 45.38 -11.85 5.46
C LYS A 72 44.09 -11.05 5.59
N ARG A 73 44.17 -9.77 5.29
CA ARG A 73 43.08 -8.78 5.41
C ARG A 73 43.16 -7.75 4.26
N PRO A 74 43.01 -8.16 2.98
CA PRO A 74 42.91 -7.20 1.88
C PRO A 74 41.65 -6.33 2.00
N THR A 75 41.75 -5.10 1.51
CA THR A 75 40.62 -4.21 1.22
C THR A 75 40.29 -4.36 -0.26
N LEU A 76 39.04 -4.70 -0.57
CA LEU A 76 38.63 -5.18 -1.90
C LEU A 76 37.39 -4.46 -2.38
N LYS A 77 37.24 -4.36 -3.69
CA LYS A 77 36.05 -3.78 -4.33
C LYS A 77 35.54 -4.71 -5.42
N ILE A 78 34.23 -4.86 -5.52
CA ILE A 78 33.57 -5.64 -6.57
C ILE A 78 32.97 -4.65 -7.57
N ARG A 79 33.21 -4.89 -8.86
CA ARG A 79 32.51 -4.20 -9.96
C ARG A 79 32.07 -5.17 -11.04
N GLY A 80 31.19 -4.69 -11.91
CA GLY A 80 30.82 -5.34 -13.15
C GLY A 80 31.62 -4.80 -14.32
N ILE A 81 31.72 -5.58 -15.39
CA ILE A 81 32.14 -5.09 -16.70
C ILE A 81 30.91 -4.52 -17.42
N LEU A 82 30.96 -3.24 -17.76
CA LEU A 82 29.90 -2.54 -18.48
C LEU A 82 30.02 -2.78 -19.99
N GLN A 83 29.83 -4.05 -20.37
CA GLN A 83 29.69 -4.51 -21.75
C GLN A 83 28.46 -5.42 -21.84
N ALA A 84 27.68 -5.29 -22.92
CA ALA A 84 26.45 -6.08 -23.13
C ALA A 84 26.70 -7.53 -23.60
N ALA A 85 27.93 -7.82 -24.01
CA ALA A 85 28.43 -9.14 -24.39
C ALA A 85 29.95 -9.19 -24.10
N PRO A 86 30.38 -9.30 -22.83
CA PRO A 86 31.79 -9.35 -22.46
C PRO A 86 32.48 -10.58 -23.06
N ALA A 87 33.68 -10.39 -23.63
CA ALA A 87 34.51 -11.49 -24.11
C ALA A 87 35.12 -12.32 -22.97
N THR A 88 35.59 -13.52 -23.28
CA THR A 88 36.58 -14.27 -22.47
C THR A 88 37.79 -13.40 -22.14
N TRP A 89 38.54 -13.71 -21.09
CA TRP A 89 39.68 -12.91 -20.67
C TRP A 89 40.97 -13.25 -21.42
N ASP A 90 41.73 -12.22 -21.78
CA ASP A 90 43.09 -12.32 -22.30
C ASP A 90 43.89 -11.05 -21.97
N GLN A 91 45.16 -11.01 -22.38
CA GLN A 91 46.06 -9.87 -22.18
C GLN A 91 45.55 -8.54 -22.79
N ALA A 92 44.73 -8.60 -23.84
CA ALA A 92 44.17 -7.44 -24.53
C ALA A 92 42.84 -6.95 -23.92
N THR A 93 42.18 -7.79 -23.11
CA THR A 93 40.86 -7.56 -22.56
C THR A 93 40.78 -7.76 -21.04
N ARG A 94 41.90 -7.85 -20.33
CA ARG A 94 42.00 -7.94 -18.87
C ARG A 94 41.25 -6.81 -18.12
N PRO A 95 40.78 -7.01 -16.87
CA PRO A 95 39.90 -6.10 -16.14
C PRO A 95 40.23 -4.60 -16.17
N SER A 96 41.50 -4.20 -16.08
CA SER A 96 41.93 -2.79 -16.11
C SER A 96 41.60 -2.08 -17.43
N THR A 97 41.47 -2.83 -18.53
CA THR A 97 41.24 -2.30 -19.88
C THR A 97 39.76 -2.15 -20.24
N ARG A 98 38.86 -2.76 -19.47
CA ARG A 98 37.42 -2.77 -19.76
C ARG A 98 36.70 -1.64 -19.01
N PRO A 99 35.62 -1.07 -19.59
CA PRO A 99 34.75 -0.17 -18.83
C PRO A 99 34.09 -0.94 -17.67
N LYS A 100 34.28 -0.46 -16.43
CA LYS A 100 33.66 -1.02 -15.23
C LYS A 100 32.32 -0.29 -14.92
N THR A 101 31.41 -0.92 -14.17
CA THR A 101 30.11 -0.35 -13.75
C THR A 101 30.28 0.87 -12.85
N ILE A 102 29.25 1.73 -12.80
CA ILE A 102 29.13 2.83 -11.84
C ILE A 102 28.81 2.28 -10.44
N ALA A 103 27.95 1.26 -10.37
CA ALA A 103 27.78 0.46 -9.17
C ALA A 103 29.08 -0.28 -8.82
N ALA A 104 29.48 -0.17 -7.55
CA ALA A 104 30.58 -0.90 -6.94
C ALA A 104 30.16 -1.31 -5.51
N VAL A 105 30.78 -2.33 -4.96
CA VAL A 105 30.50 -2.84 -3.59
C VAL A 105 31.81 -3.22 -2.92
N ASP A 106 32.08 -2.65 -1.75
CA ASP A 106 33.28 -2.93 -0.97
C ASP A 106 33.18 -4.32 -0.30
N TRP A 107 34.26 -5.10 -0.27
CA TRP A 107 34.34 -6.44 0.31
C TRP A 107 35.61 -6.65 1.15
N ASP A 108 35.83 -5.76 2.13
CA ASP A 108 36.97 -5.86 3.04
C ASP A 108 36.96 -7.18 3.83
N ILE A 109 38.07 -7.91 3.77
CA ILE A 109 38.21 -9.21 4.43
C ILE A 109 38.61 -8.99 5.89
N GLY A 110 37.65 -9.16 6.80
CA GLY A 110 37.85 -8.94 8.24
C GLY A 110 38.29 -10.16 9.07
N THR A 111 38.19 -11.37 8.52
CA THR A 111 38.35 -12.65 9.24
C THR A 111 39.32 -13.59 8.53
N ASP A 112 39.95 -14.52 9.27
CA ASP A 112 40.80 -15.54 8.69
C ASP A 112 40.03 -16.44 7.71
N TRP A 113 40.69 -16.82 6.62
CA TRP A 113 40.13 -17.67 5.57
C TRP A 113 40.73 -19.08 5.65
N ALA A 114 39.88 -20.10 5.54
CA ALA A 114 40.26 -21.50 5.67
C ALA A 114 40.15 -22.23 4.32
N ILE A 115 41.17 -23.04 4.01
CA ILE A 115 41.26 -23.78 2.75
C ILE A 115 39.99 -24.62 2.47
N ASN A 116 39.55 -24.61 1.21
CA ASN A 116 38.33 -25.25 0.71
C ASN A 116 37.01 -24.74 1.32
N THR A 117 37.04 -23.65 2.10
CA THR A 117 35.84 -23.00 2.64
C THR A 117 35.29 -21.98 1.64
N TRP A 118 33.97 -21.92 1.52
CA TRP A 118 33.27 -20.94 0.70
C TRP A 118 33.04 -19.63 1.47
N TYR A 119 33.36 -18.51 0.84
CA TYR A 119 33.09 -17.16 1.33
C TYR A 119 32.18 -16.43 0.35
N GLU A 120 31.19 -15.69 0.89
CA GLU A 120 30.23 -14.95 0.08
C GLU A 120 30.49 -13.44 0.15
N SER A 121 30.25 -12.74 -0.96
CA SER A 121 30.26 -11.29 -0.99
C SER A 121 29.08 -10.68 -0.20
N PRO A 122 29.15 -9.37 0.11
CA PRO A 122 27.97 -8.53 0.31
C PRO A 122 27.04 -8.56 -0.93
N ASP A 123 25.87 -7.93 -0.82
CA ASP A 123 24.88 -7.92 -1.90
C ASP A 123 25.33 -7.04 -3.09
N ILE A 124 25.53 -7.67 -4.25
CA ILE A 124 25.95 -7.03 -5.50
C ILE A 124 24.80 -6.81 -6.50
N THR A 125 23.54 -6.83 -6.03
CA THR A 125 22.34 -6.60 -6.86
C THR A 125 22.43 -5.36 -7.73
N SER A 126 22.99 -4.26 -7.21
CA SER A 126 23.19 -3.01 -7.96
C SER A 126 24.07 -3.22 -9.20
N ILE A 127 25.16 -3.98 -9.06
CA ILE A 127 26.11 -4.31 -10.13
C ILE A 127 25.44 -5.18 -11.19
N ILE A 128 24.81 -6.30 -10.78
CA ILE A 128 24.16 -7.21 -11.74
C ILE A 128 22.99 -6.53 -12.45
N GLN A 129 22.23 -5.68 -11.74
CA GLN A 129 21.13 -4.93 -12.35
C GLN A 129 21.63 -3.86 -13.34
N GLU A 130 22.81 -3.26 -13.12
CA GLU A 130 23.42 -2.34 -14.10
C GLU A 130 23.83 -3.09 -15.38
N ILE A 131 24.46 -4.27 -15.25
CA ILE A 131 24.86 -5.12 -16.39
C ILE A 131 23.63 -5.56 -17.22
N VAL A 132 22.58 -6.04 -16.55
CA VAL A 132 21.37 -6.63 -17.16
C VAL A 132 20.45 -5.58 -17.81
N ASN A 133 20.60 -4.30 -17.43
CA ASN A 133 19.90 -3.16 -18.03
C ASN A 133 20.61 -2.59 -19.28
N GLN A 134 21.73 -3.19 -19.73
CA GLN A 134 22.40 -2.75 -20.94
C GLN A 134 21.62 -3.15 -22.19
N THR A 135 21.36 -2.19 -23.07
CA THR A 135 20.73 -2.44 -24.38
C THR A 135 21.53 -3.46 -25.19
N GLY A 136 20.90 -4.58 -25.52
CA GLY A 136 21.53 -5.70 -26.23
C GLY A 136 22.25 -6.71 -25.32
N PHE A 137 21.99 -6.72 -24.01
CA PHE A 137 22.51 -7.72 -23.08
C PHE A 137 22.22 -9.14 -23.57
N ASN A 138 23.28 -9.91 -23.87
CA ASN A 138 23.17 -11.22 -24.52
C ASN A 138 22.93 -12.39 -23.55
N GLY A 139 23.13 -12.17 -22.25
CA GLY A 139 23.10 -13.20 -21.20
C GLY A 139 24.44 -13.42 -20.49
N ASP A 140 25.55 -12.88 -21.00
CA ASP A 140 26.88 -13.06 -20.40
C ASP A 140 27.15 -11.98 -19.36
N ILE A 141 27.61 -12.39 -18.19
CA ILE A 141 27.98 -11.48 -17.09
C ILE A 141 29.49 -11.58 -16.87
N ALA A 142 30.19 -10.45 -16.79
CA ALA A 142 31.57 -10.40 -16.32
C ALA A 142 31.70 -9.43 -15.15
N LEU A 143 32.45 -9.84 -14.14
CA LEU A 143 32.72 -9.14 -12.89
C LEU A 143 34.23 -9.02 -12.67
N VAL A 144 34.62 -8.12 -11.77
CA VAL A 144 35.98 -8.00 -11.26
C VAL A 144 35.94 -7.84 -9.74
N ILE A 145 36.87 -8.50 -9.06
CA ILE A 145 37.23 -8.24 -7.66
C ILE A 145 38.59 -7.52 -7.72
N GLU A 146 38.58 -6.21 -7.51
CA GLU A 146 39.76 -5.33 -7.62
C GLU A 146 40.35 -5.00 -6.25
N ASP A 147 41.66 -4.72 -6.21
CA ASP A 147 42.31 -4.19 -5.01
C ASP A 147 41.81 -2.77 -4.69
N ASP A 148 41.37 -2.53 -3.45
CA ASP A 148 41.01 -1.20 -2.97
C ASP A 148 42.10 -0.66 -2.02
N ALA A 149 43.32 -0.58 -2.55
CA ALA A 149 44.54 -0.13 -1.87
C ALA A 149 44.90 -0.95 -0.61
N SER A 150 44.90 -2.28 -0.73
CA SER A 150 45.33 -3.17 0.35
C SER A 150 46.73 -2.84 0.85
N PRO A 151 47.02 -2.98 2.16
CA PRO A 151 48.39 -2.90 2.65
C PRO A 151 49.27 -3.96 1.99
N SER A 152 50.54 -3.62 1.70
CA SER A 152 51.50 -4.55 1.09
C SER A 152 51.54 -5.91 1.80
N ASN A 153 51.48 -6.99 1.02
CA ASN A 153 51.41 -8.38 1.49
C ASN A 153 50.11 -8.67 2.28
N GLN A 154 48.98 -8.11 1.84
CA GLN A 154 47.61 -8.47 2.21
C GLN A 154 46.84 -8.86 0.96
N TYR A 155 46.59 -10.15 0.79
CA TYR A 155 45.91 -10.72 -0.37
C TYR A 155 45.23 -12.04 0.01
N GLU A 156 44.20 -12.43 -0.70
CA GLU A 156 43.62 -13.78 -0.62
C GLU A 156 43.92 -14.57 -1.90
N ASN A 157 43.93 -15.91 -1.79
CA ASN A 157 43.97 -16.81 -2.96
C ASN A 157 42.66 -17.58 -3.01
N ILE A 158 42.02 -17.57 -4.17
CA ILE A 158 40.81 -18.36 -4.46
C ILE A 158 41.13 -19.43 -5.49
N TRP A 159 40.38 -20.54 -5.46
CA TRP A 159 40.44 -21.54 -6.53
C TRP A 159 39.84 -20.98 -7.82
N ASP A 160 40.42 -21.35 -8.96
CA ASP A 160 39.93 -21.06 -10.31
C ASP A 160 39.29 -22.31 -10.96
N TYR A 161 38.87 -22.19 -12.21
CA TYR A 161 38.35 -23.29 -13.02
C TYR A 161 39.35 -24.45 -13.23
N ASN A 162 40.66 -24.21 -13.19
CA ASN A 162 41.67 -25.26 -13.35
C ASN A 162 41.78 -26.17 -12.13
N GLN A 163 41.48 -25.66 -10.92
CA GLN A 163 41.28 -26.54 -9.77
C GLN A 163 40.03 -27.43 -9.96
N GLY A 164 39.00 -26.90 -10.63
CA GLY A 164 37.86 -27.66 -11.15
C GLY A 164 36.55 -26.88 -11.04
N ALA A 165 35.61 -27.17 -11.94
CA ALA A 165 34.31 -26.45 -12.05
C ALA A 165 33.42 -26.48 -10.79
N THR A 166 33.67 -27.36 -9.81
CA THR A 166 32.97 -27.38 -8.50
C THR A 166 33.71 -26.64 -7.39
N GLU A 167 34.90 -26.12 -7.69
CA GLU A 167 35.80 -25.40 -6.79
C GLU A 167 35.96 -23.92 -7.20
N SER A 168 35.80 -23.62 -8.49
CA SER A 168 35.80 -22.28 -9.09
C SER A 168 34.67 -21.36 -8.57
N PRO A 169 34.77 -20.04 -8.72
CA PRO A 169 33.77 -19.09 -8.22
C PRO A 169 32.38 -19.27 -8.82
N GLU A 170 31.35 -18.98 -8.02
CA GLU A 170 29.95 -18.97 -8.43
C GLU A 170 29.36 -17.56 -8.36
N LEU A 171 28.37 -17.26 -9.20
CA LEU A 171 27.49 -16.10 -9.07
C LEU A 171 26.07 -16.56 -8.75
N VAL A 172 25.62 -16.30 -7.53
CA VAL A 172 24.28 -16.63 -7.05
C VAL A 172 23.35 -15.45 -7.30
N VAL A 173 22.24 -15.69 -8.00
CA VAL A 173 21.29 -14.63 -8.41
C VAL A 173 19.85 -15.04 -8.11
N THR A 174 19.06 -14.13 -7.53
CA THR A 174 17.62 -14.29 -7.36
C THR A 174 16.88 -13.36 -8.31
N LEU A 175 16.06 -13.92 -9.21
CA LEU A 175 15.30 -13.16 -10.21
C LEU A 175 13.87 -12.88 -9.74
N GLY A 176 13.37 -11.69 -10.05
CA GLY A 176 11.97 -11.30 -9.89
C GLY A 176 11.08 -11.81 -11.03
N SER A 177 9.80 -12.03 -10.75
CA SER A 177 8.87 -12.68 -11.69
C SER A 177 8.43 -11.78 -12.86
N THR A 178 9.27 -11.67 -13.90
CA THR A 178 8.98 -10.85 -15.08
C THR A 178 7.97 -11.49 -16.03
N THR A 179 6.69 -11.18 -15.82
CA THR A 179 5.64 -11.45 -16.82
C THR A 179 5.82 -10.55 -18.05
N LYS A 180 6.69 -10.95 -19.00
CA LYS A 180 6.84 -10.25 -20.29
C LYS A 180 5.53 -10.36 -21.09
N ILE A 181 4.71 -9.31 -21.06
CA ILE A 181 3.53 -9.19 -21.94
C ILE A 181 4.05 -8.99 -23.37
N GLN A 182 4.21 -10.10 -24.09
CA GLN A 182 4.57 -10.11 -25.49
C GLN A 182 3.38 -9.57 -26.31
N LYS A 183 3.39 -8.26 -26.57
CA LYS A 183 2.37 -7.59 -27.39
C LYS A 183 2.49 -7.98 -28.86
N SER A 184 1.90 -9.10 -29.24
CA SER A 184 1.58 -9.37 -30.65
C SER A 184 0.55 -8.33 -31.13
N LEU A 185 0.93 -7.54 -32.14
CA LEU A 185 0.07 -6.48 -32.65
C LEU A 185 -0.79 -6.98 -33.82
N THR A 186 -1.99 -7.47 -33.51
CA THR A 186 -2.96 -7.88 -34.53
C THR A 186 -3.69 -6.65 -35.09
N TYR A 187 -3.20 -6.11 -36.21
CA TYR A 187 -3.92 -5.10 -36.97
C TYR A 187 -5.17 -5.71 -37.64
N TYR A 188 -6.34 -5.17 -37.31
CA TYR A 188 -7.53 -5.30 -38.17
C TYR A 188 -7.59 -4.11 -39.12
N LEU A 189 -7.62 -4.39 -40.42
CA LEU A 189 -7.69 -3.38 -41.47
C LEU A 189 -9.13 -3.34 -41.99
N GLU A 190 -9.99 -2.56 -41.34
CA GLU A 190 -11.37 -2.35 -41.80
C GLU A 190 -11.38 -1.53 -43.10
N PRO A 191 -12.01 -2.01 -44.19
CA PRO A 191 -12.09 -1.25 -45.44
C PRO A 191 -12.93 0.02 -45.28
N GLN A 192 -12.31 1.17 -45.51
CA GLN A 192 -13.02 2.43 -45.65
C GLN A 192 -13.91 2.40 -46.90
N ILE A 193 -15.23 2.59 -46.73
CA ILE A 193 -16.16 2.86 -47.83
C ILE A 193 -16.85 4.19 -47.55
N GLN A 194 -16.38 5.25 -48.22
CA GLN A 194 -17.12 6.50 -48.38
C GLN A 194 -17.96 6.41 -49.66
N GLY A 195 -19.22 6.85 -49.61
CA GLY A 195 -20.10 6.91 -50.79
C GLY A 195 -21.54 7.27 -50.42
N VAL A 196 -21.97 8.47 -50.77
CA VAL A 196 -23.29 9.02 -50.40
C VAL A 196 -24.27 8.91 -51.57
N ASN A 197 -25.51 8.47 -51.32
CA ASN A 197 -26.72 9.14 -51.84
C ASN A 197 -28.04 8.57 -51.26
N LEU A 198 -29.03 9.46 -51.12
CA LEU A 198 -30.45 9.14 -50.88
C LEU A 198 -31.20 9.25 -52.22
N PRO A 199 -32.23 8.41 -52.45
CA PRO A 199 -33.59 8.93 -52.22
C PRO A 199 -34.55 7.91 -51.58
N LYS A 200 -35.72 8.40 -51.14
CA LYS A 200 -36.77 7.64 -50.44
C LYS A 200 -37.52 6.68 -51.37
N GLN A 201 -37.66 5.41 -50.97
CA GLN A 201 -38.89 4.61 -51.15
C GLN A 201 -38.84 3.29 -50.35
N LEU A 202 -39.99 2.78 -49.89
CA LEU A 202 -40.08 1.45 -49.30
C LEU A 202 -40.09 0.36 -50.38
N LYS A 203 -39.26 -0.66 -50.23
CA LYS A 203 -39.51 -2.02 -50.74
C LYS A 203 -38.85 -3.04 -49.81
N TYR A 204 -39.53 -4.16 -49.61
CA TYR A 204 -39.07 -5.28 -48.80
C TYR A 204 -38.51 -6.39 -49.70
N ALA A 205 -37.45 -7.03 -49.25
CA ALA A 205 -36.98 -8.33 -49.71
C ALA A 205 -36.27 -9.00 -48.53
N VAL A 206 -36.53 -10.29 -48.32
CA VAL A 206 -35.80 -11.16 -47.41
C VAL A 206 -35.33 -12.32 -48.26
N ASP A 207 -34.03 -12.59 -48.23
CA ASP A 207 -33.48 -13.84 -48.77
C ASP A 207 -32.34 -14.34 -47.89
N ALA A 208 -32.04 -15.64 -47.97
CA ALA A 208 -31.50 -16.39 -46.85
C ALA A 208 -29.96 -16.33 -46.69
N THR A 209 -29.50 -16.43 -45.44
CA THR A 209 -28.10 -16.69 -45.08
C THR A 209 -27.82 -18.18 -44.87
N PRO A 210 -26.86 -18.78 -45.59
CA PRO A 210 -26.24 -20.05 -45.20
C PRO A 210 -25.23 -19.87 -44.06
N SER A 211 -25.14 -20.87 -43.18
CA SER A 211 -24.13 -20.93 -42.10
C SER A 211 -22.84 -21.68 -42.56
N PRO A 212 -21.88 -21.99 -41.68
CA PRO A 212 -20.58 -21.32 -41.63
C PRO A 212 -19.43 -22.11 -42.27
N ILE A 213 -18.33 -21.42 -42.59
CA ILE A 213 -17.07 -22.05 -43.04
C ILE A 213 -16.04 -22.04 -41.90
N GLN A 214 -15.48 -23.22 -41.59
CA GLN A 214 -14.39 -23.40 -40.64
C GLN A 214 -13.03 -22.95 -41.25
N LYS A 215 -12.10 -22.55 -40.39
CA LYS A 215 -10.66 -22.71 -40.64
C LYS A 215 -10.02 -23.38 -39.43
N SER A 216 -9.17 -24.38 -39.69
CA SER A 216 -8.45 -25.15 -38.68
C SER A 216 -7.08 -24.55 -38.38
N LEU A 217 -6.55 -24.87 -37.21
CA LEU A 217 -5.14 -24.67 -36.85
C LEU A 217 -4.57 -26.04 -36.48
N THR A 218 -3.38 -26.36 -37.02
CA THR A 218 -2.71 -27.65 -36.77
C THR A 218 -1.58 -27.44 -35.77
N TYR A 219 -1.49 -28.31 -34.76
CA TYR A 219 -0.32 -28.44 -33.90
C TYR A 219 0.09 -29.91 -33.82
N ARG A 220 1.40 -30.16 -33.94
CA ARG A 220 2.02 -31.47 -33.84
C ARG A 220 2.51 -31.66 -32.41
N ILE A 221 2.11 -32.75 -31.76
CA ILE A 221 2.60 -33.16 -30.45
C ILE A 221 3.27 -34.52 -30.63
N ASP A 222 4.59 -34.55 -30.56
CA ASP A 222 5.36 -35.80 -30.42
C ASP A 222 5.71 -36.01 -28.95
N LEU A 223 5.10 -37.01 -28.31
CA LEU A 223 5.75 -37.96 -27.39
C LEU A 223 4.73 -39.07 -27.03
N PRO A 224 5.11 -40.36 -27.01
CA PRO A 224 4.16 -41.45 -26.86
C PRO A 224 3.99 -41.97 -25.42
N GLY A 225 2.76 -42.34 -25.06
CA GLY A 225 2.50 -43.47 -24.15
C GLY A 225 1.69 -43.19 -22.87
N VAL A 226 0.50 -43.83 -22.80
CA VAL A 226 -0.11 -44.46 -21.59
C VAL A 226 -0.45 -43.54 -20.39
N SER A 227 -1.68 -43.49 -19.84
CA SER A 227 -2.98 -44.09 -20.19
C SER A 227 -4.15 -43.34 -19.52
N LEU A 228 -5.36 -43.54 -20.04
CA LEU A 228 -6.62 -42.96 -19.53
C LEU A 228 -7.06 -43.52 -18.16
N ILE A 229 -7.56 -42.65 -17.28
CA ILE A 229 -8.70 -42.96 -16.41
C ILE A 229 -9.70 -41.80 -16.48
N GLN A 230 -10.98 -42.12 -16.75
CA GLN A 230 -12.09 -41.17 -16.76
C GLN A 230 -12.99 -41.39 -15.55
N LYS A 231 -13.49 -40.32 -14.90
CA LYS A 231 -14.90 -40.17 -14.47
C LYS A 231 -15.28 -38.69 -14.52
N ALA A 232 -16.56 -38.40 -14.77
CA ALA A 232 -17.05 -37.06 -15.08
C ALA A 232 -17.69 -36.34 -13.89
N LEU A 233 -17.58 -35.00 -13.86
CA LEU A 233 -18.34 -34.14 -12.96
C LEU A 233 -19.74 -33.84 -13.56
N LYS A 234 -20.72 -33.57 -12.70
CA LYS A 234 -22.13 -33.38 -13.07
C LYS A 234 -22.68 -32.14 -12.35
N TYR A 235 -23.19 -31.17 -13.08
CA TYR A 235 -23.90 -30.02 -12.52
C TYR A 235 -25.24 -29.81 -13.23
N GLY A 236 -26.24 -29.30 -12.50
CA GLY A 236 -27.58 -29.01 -13.01
C GLY A 236 -27.87 -27.52 -12.96
N VAL A 237 -28.53 -27.00 -13.99
CA VAL A 237 -28.96 -25.59 -14.07
C VAL A 237 -30.40 -25.49 -13.54
N LEU A 238 -30.66 -24.53 -12.65
CA LEU A 238 -32.02 -24.10 -12.31
C LEU A 238 -32.28 -22.71 -12.91
N THR A 239 -33.40 -22.57 -13.62
CA THR A 239 -33.76 -21.35 -14.37
C THR A 239 -34.95 -20.64 -13.75
N THR A 240 -34.84 -19.33 -13.49
CA THR A 240 -35.98 -18.48 -13.10
C THR A 240 -36.75 -18.03 -14.35
N PRO A 241 -38.06 -18.32 -14.50
CA PRO A 241 -38.80 -18.02 -15.72
C PRO A 241 -39.38 -16.60 -15.75
N THR A 242 -39.26 -15.92 -16.90
CA THR A 242 -40.04 -14.72 -17.26
C THR A 242 -41.18 -15.06 -18.25
N PRO A 243 -42.23 -14.23 -18.35
CA PRO A 243 -43.49 -14.65 -18.99
C PRO A 243 -43.44 -14.76 -20.51
N ILE A 244 -44.20 -15.72 -21.05
CA ILE A 244 -44.40 -15.91 -22.50
C ILE A 244 -45.51 -14.99 -23.00
N THR A 245 -45.29 -14.30 -24.12
CA THR A 245 -46.36 -13.78 -24.97
C THR A 245 -46.23 -14.33 -26.40
N LYS A 246 -47.29 -14.99 -26.89
CA LYS A 246 -47.49 -15.34 -28.30
C LYS A 246 -48.94 -15.07 -28.68
N GLN A 247 -49.17 -14.55 -29.87
CA GLN A 247 -50.50 -14.15 -30.37
C GLN A 247 -51.05 -15.15 -31.38
N LEU A 248 -52.34 -15.46 -31.27
CA LEU A 248 -53.25 -15.98 -32.31
C LEU A 248 -54.68 -15.88 -31.72
N LYS A 249 -55.75 -15.28 -32.27
CA LYS A 249 -56.12 -14.56 -33.53
C LYS A 249 -57.29 -15.27 -34.25
N TYR A 250 -58.50 -14.74 -34.02
CA TYR A 250 -59.75 -14.94 -34.78
C TYR A 250 -60.46 -16.32 -34.66
N CYS A 251 -61.80 -16.44 -34.77
CA CYS A 251 -62.88 -15.43 -34.80
C CYS A 251 -64.27 -15.99 -34.41
N ILE A 252 -65.12 -15.11 -33.83
CA ILE A 252 -66.55 -14.85 -34.14
C ILE A 252 -67.44 -16.03 -34.60
N ASP A 253 -68.54 -16.31 -33.87
CA ASP A 253 -69.88 -15.90 -34.33
C ASP A 253 -71.00 -15.96 -33.27
N LYS A 254 -71.59 -14.80 -32.94
CA LYS A 254 -73.02 -14.46 -33.21
C LYS A 254 -73.41 -13.07 -32.71
N ALA A 255 -74.20 -12.37 -33.53
CA ALA A 255 -74.79 -11.06 -33.28
C ALA A 255 -76.03 -11.16 -32.33
N PRO A 256 -76.72 -10.08 -31.87
CA PRO A 256 -77.05 -8.87 -32.66
C PRO A 256 -77.13 -7.51 -31.92
N ILE A 257 -77.67 -6.51 -32.66
CA ILE A 257 -78.21 -5.20 -32.24
C ILE A 257 -77.22 -4.00 -32.19
N LYS A 258 -77.59 -2.93 -32.91
CA LYS A 258 -77.07 -1.55 -32.80
C LYS A 258 -78.05 -0.71 -31.97
N ILE A 259 -77.58 0.35 -31.28
CA ILE A 259 -77.98 1.78 -31.47
C ILE A 259 -77.33 2.67 -30.37
N THR A 260 -77.30 3.98 -30.62
CA THR A 260 -76.59 5.05 -29.89
C THR A 260 -77.23 5.50 -28.57
N LYS A 261 -76.42 5.99 -27.61
CA LYS A 261 -76.43 7.37 -27.03
C LYS A 261 -75.47 7.53 -25.82
N SER A 262 -75.58 8.62 -25.05
CA SER A 262 -74.53 9.21 -24.19
C SER A 262 -75.05 9.90 -22.90
N LEU A 263 -74.16 10.09 -21.90
CA LEU A 263 -74.18 11.06 -20.76
C LEU A 263 -75.02 10.79 -19.47
N ARG A 264 -74.35 10.95 -18.30
CA ARG A 264 -74.81 11.48 -16.96
C ARG A 264 -75.92 10.74 -16.19
N TYR A 265 -76.16 10.86 -14.87
CA TYR A 265 -75.38 11.20 -13.62
C TYR A 265 -76.11 10.48 -12.42
N GLU A 266 -75.69 10.49 -11.13
CA GLU A 266 -76.00 11.51 -10.08
C GLU A 266 -75.49 11.04 -8.67
N ILE A 267 -75.70 11.83 -7.59
CA ILE A 267 -74.95 11.83 -6.31
C ILE A 267 -75.90 11.99 -5.08
N VAL A 268 -75.62 11.37 -3.92
CA VAL A 268 -76.11 11.82 -2.59
C VAL A 268 -75.04 11.65 -1.46
N PRO A 269 -74.71 12.70 -0.67
CA PRO A 269 -73.84 12.69 0.53
C PRO A 269 -74.66 12.83 1.86
N PRO A 270 -74.10 13.00 3.10
CA PRO A 270 -72.70 13.07 3.57
C PRO A 270 -72.36 11.86 4.49
N PRO A 271 -72.03 11.88 5.83
CA PRO A 271 -71.86 12.92 6.87
C PRO A 271 -70.38 13.17 7.30
N ALA A 272 -70.14 13.97 8.37
CA ALA A 272 -68.83 14.13 9.04
C ALA A 272 -68.98 14.52 10.54
N ILE A 273 -68.09 14.03 11.41
CA ILE A 273 -67.94 14.33 12.86
C ILE A 273 -66.72 13.52 13.40
N GLU A 274 -65.87 13.91 14.38
CA GLU A 274 -65.55 15.20 15.02
C GLU A 274 -64.09 15.10 15.62
N LYS A 275 -63.74 15.84 16.70
CA LYS A 275 -62.37 15.95 17.28
C LYS A 275 -62.14 15.11 18.57
N GLN A 276 -60.87 14.79 18.92
CA GLN A 276 -60.11 15.24 20.13
C GLN A 276 -59.00 14.27 20.70
N LEU A 277 -57.92 14.91 21.20
CA LEU A 277 -56.85 14.56 22.19
C LEU A 277 -56.27 13.12 22.44
N LYS A 278 -55.00 12.92 22.01
CA LYS A 278 -53.72 12.95 22.80
C LYS A 278 -53.33 11.87 23.86
N TYR A 279 -52.01 11.52 23.87
CA TYR A 279 -51.13 10.93 24.93
C TYR A 279 -50.64 9.44 24.83
N THR A 280 -49.33 9.25 24.51
CA THR A 280 -48.23 8.67 25.36
C THR A 280 -48.43 7.31 26.12
N ILE A 281 -47.56 6.27 26.12
CA ILE A 281 -46.31 5.88 25.37
C ILE A 281 -45.91 4.38 25.61
N LEU A 282 -45.06 3.79 24.76
CA LEU A 282 -44.20 2.56 24.87
C LEU A 282 -44.66 1.26 25.60
N THR A 283 -44.50 0.10 24.93
CA THR A 283 -43.72 -1.04 25.49
C THR A 283 -43.13 -1.99 24.41
N GLN A 284 -42.02 -2.63 24.77
CA GLN A 284 -41.22 -3.71 24.13
C GLN A 284 -41.68 -4.40 22.82
N HIS A 285 -40.75 -4.51 21.87
CA HIS A 285 -40.55 -5.73 21.06
C HIS A 285 -39.33 -6.49 21.60
N LEU A 286 -39.45 -7.81 21.80
CA LEU A 286 -38.28 -8.69 21.93
C LEU A 286 -37.64 -8.90 20.55
N ILE A 287 -36.32 -9.05 20.51
CA ILE A 287 -35.59 -9.54 19.34
C ILE A 287 -34.83 -10.79 19.77
N GLU A 288 -35.36 -11.95 19.39
CA GLU A 288 -34.62 -13.20 19.44
C GLU A 288 -33.62 -13.22 18.27
N LYS A 289 -32.32 -13.37 18.57
CA LYS A 289 -31.26 -13.39 17.57
C LYS A 289 -30.77 -14.81 17.31
N GLU A 290 -31.24 -15.42 16.22
CA GLU A 290 -30.59 -16.60 15.65
C GLU A 290 -29.30 -16.20 14.92
N LEU A 291 -28.18 -16.88 15.20
CA LEU A 291 -26.99 -16.75 14.36
C LEU A 291 -27.17 -17.54 13.06
N ARG A 292 -26.96 -16.87 11.92
CA ARG A 292 -26.82 -17.49 10.60
C ARG A 292 -25.49 -17.06 9.99
N TYR A 293 -24.53 -17.98 9.96
CA TYR A 293 -23.27 -17.77 9.27
C TYR A 293 -23.46 -17.93 7.76
N PHE A 294 -23.11 -16.89 7.00
CA PHE A 294 -22.91 -17.00 5.56
C PHE A 294 -21.41 -17.15 5.31
N ILE A 295 -21.00 -18.26 4.68
CA ILE A 295 -19.65 -18.35 4.11
C ILE A 295 -19.66 -17.49 2.85
N GLN A 296 -19.15 -16.26 2.97
CA GLN A 296 -18.91 -15.41 1.81
C GLN A 296 -17.63 -15.89 1.12
N GLU A 297 -17.76 -16.40 -0.11
CA GLU A 297 -16.59 -16.71 -0.94
C GLU A 297 -15.71 -15.45 -1.08
N ALA A 298 -14.39 -15.64 -0.98
CA ALA A 298 -13.43 -14.54 -1.01
C ALA A 298 -13.50 -13.82 -2.37
N ILE A 299 -14.13 -12.64 -2.39
CA ILE A 299 -14.23 -11.80 -3.59
C ILE A 299 -12.80 -11.43 -4.01
N PRO A 300 -12.33 -11.84 -5.20
CA PRO A 300 -10.99 -11.51 -5.66
C PRO A 300 -10.85 -9.98 -5.80
N PRO A 301 -9.70 -9.38 -5.41
CA PRO A 301 -9.56 -7.93 -5.34
C PRO A 301 -9.83 -7.27 -6.69
N THR A 302 -10.84 -6.38 -6.71
CA THR A 302 -11.16 -5.56 -7.87
C THR A 302 -10.00 -4.63 -8.24
N GLU A 303 -10.04 -4.01 -9.43
CA GLU A 303 -8.98 -3.09 -9.87
C GLU A 303 -8.72 -1.91 -8.91
N LYS A 304 -9.66 -1.58 -8.01
CA LYS A 304 -9.51 -0.48 -7.06
C LYS A 304 -8.71 -0.86 -5.80
N SER A 305 -8.71 -2.12 -5.38
CA SER A 305 -7.95 -2.59 -4.19
C SER A 305 -6.47 -2.89 -4.48
N LYS A 306 -6.10 -3.01 -5.76
CA LYS A 306 -4.75 -3.28 -6.29
C LYS A 306 -3.63 -2.29 -5.89
N ASN A 307 -3.91 -1.29 -5.06
CA ASN A 307 -2.99 -0.20 -4.67
C ASN A 307 -3.29 0.37 -3.27
N GLN A 308 -3.79 -0.45 -2.34
CA GLN A 308 -4.01 -0.09 -0.94
C GLN A 308 -3.45 -1.15 0.00
N VAL A 309 -2.89 -0.75 1.15
CA VAL A 309 -2.54 -1.68 2.23
C VAL A 309 -3.83 -2.20 2.89
N LEU A 310 -3.92 -3.51 3.01
CA LEU A 310 -5.03 -4.24 3.60
C LEU A 310 -4.70 -4.57 5.07
N LYS A 311 -5.71 -4.54 5.95
CA LYS A 311 -5.59 -4.92 7.36
C LYS A 311 -6.36 -6.21 7.59
N THR A 312 -5.65 -7.24 8.03
CA THR A 312 -6.18 -8.48 8.58
C THR A 312 -6.15 -8.41 10.11
N TYR A 313 -7.20 -8.89 10.74
CA TYR A 313 -7.40 -8.88 12.19
C TYR A 313 -8.05 -10.21 12.60
N ASN A 314 -7.40 -10.94 13.49
CA ASN A 314 -7.85 -12.25 13.98
C ASN A 314 -7.79 -12.27 15.51
N VAL A 315 -8.70 -13.00 16.14
CA VAL A 315 -8.72 -13.25 17.60
C VAL A 315 -8.69 -14.74 17.86
N ILE A 316 -8.29 -15.16 19.06
CA ILE A 316 -8.23 -16.58 19.39
C ILE A 316 -9.63 -17.17 19.58
N GLU A 317 -9.99 -18.16 18.76
CA GLU A 317 -11.33 -18.73 18.69
C GLU A 317 -11.59 -19.75 19.81
N GLN A 318 -10.63 -20.63 20.13
CA GLN A 318 -10.83 -21.77 21.04
C GLN A 318 -9.65 -22.00 22.00
N ASN A 319 -9.93 -22.48 23.22
CA ASN A 319 -8.98 -22.86 24.28
C ASN A 319 -7.91 -23.91 23.88
N SER A 320 -7.97 -24.48 22.67
CA SER A 320 -6.93 -25.37 22.12
C SER A 320 -5.94 -24.66 21.19
N ASP A 321 -6.15 -23.37 20.97
CA ASP A 321 -5.30 -22.50 20.17
C ASP A 321 -4.28 -21.72 21.02
N ASP A 322 -4.53 -21.57 22.32
CA ASP A 322 -3.63 -20.92 23.27
C ASP A 322 -3.37 -21.74 24.54
N GLY A 323 -2.41 -21.28 25.33
CA GLY A 323 -1.89 -21.97 26.53
C GLY A 323 -0.41 -21.70 26.75
N ARG A 324 0.21 -22.43 27.67
CA ARG A 324 1.67 -22.36 27.92
C ARG A 324 2.32 -23.75 27.92
N GLU A 325 3.61 -23.79 27.61
CA GLU A 325 4.47 -24.95 27.84
C GLU A 325 5.51 -24.62 28.92
N ASP A 326 5.55 -25.45 29.96
CA ASP A 326 6.53 -25.35 31.06
C ASP A 326 7.86 -26.01 30.64
N SER A 327 8.99 -25.59 31.22
CA SER A 327 10.36 -26.06 30.93
C SER A 327 10.55 -27.58 30.88
N ASP A 328 9.73 -28.34 31.62
CA ASP A 328 9.74 -29.80 31.65
C ASP A 328 9.05 -30.43 30.42
N GLY A 329 8.63 -29.61 29.45
CA GLY A 329 7.85 -30.00 28.28
C GLY A 329 6.38 -30.27 28.62
N ASN A 330 5.82 -29.71 29.68
CA ASN A 330 4.41 -29.89 30.03
C ASN A 330 3.55 -28.83 29.33
N TRP A 331 2.76 -29.24 28.33
CA TRP A 331 1.77 -28.38 27.69
C TRP A 331 0.52 -28.25 28.56
N ASN A 332 0.13 -27.01 28.84
CA ASN A 332 -1.06 -26.68 29.61
C ASN A 332 -1.92 -25.66 28.85
N LYS A 333 -3.03 -26.16 28.31
CA LYS A 333 -4.04 -25.38 27.56
C LYS A 333 -4.91 -24.45 28.42
N ASP A 334 -4.83 -24.57 29.75
CA ASP A 334 -5.63 -23.81 30.73
C ASP A 334 -4.72 -22.97 31.66
N GLY A 335 -3.42 -22.90 31.35
CA GLY A 335 -2.49 -22.03 32.07
C GLY A 335 -2.34 -22.29 33.57
N ASN A 336 -1.88 -21.29 34.32
CA ASN A 336 -1.52 -21.43 35.74
C ASN A 336 -2.73 -21.64 36.67
N ALA A 337 -3.89 -21.09 36.28
CA ALA A 337 -5.08 -20.97 37.12
C ALA A 337 -6.36 -21.02 36.27
N SER A 338 -6.48 -22.08 35.48
CA SER A 338 -7.58 -22.36 34.53
C SER A 338 -7.74 -21.40 33.34
N HIS A 339 -7.19 -20.18 33.40
CA HIS A 339 -7.43 -19.10 32.43
C HIS A 339 -6.20 -18.20 32.12
N ILE A 340 -4.96 -18.61 32.47
CA ILE A 340 -3.80 -17.68 32.57
C ILE A 340 -2.48 -18.22 31.96
N ILE A 341 -2.03 -17.61 30.88
CA ILE A 341 -0.76 -17.90 30.20
C ILE A 341 0.39 -17.10 30.83
N THR A 342 1.34 -17.80 31.45
CA THR A 342 2.59 -17.22 31.99
C THR A 342 3.72 -17.38 30.98
N MET A 343 4.57 -16.36 30.86
CA MET A 343 5.71 -16.28 29.95
C MET A 343 6.93 -15.73 30.70
N GLY A 344 8.12 -16.30 30.51
CA GLY A 344 9.33 -15.92 31.24
C GLY A 344 9.66 -16.90 32.37
N ASN A 345 10.31 -16.43 33.45
CA ASN A 345 10.88 -17.28 34.51
C ASN A 345 10.10 -17.13 35.84
N TYR A 346 9.54 -18.22 36.36
CA TYR A 346 8.70 -18.24 37.57
C TYR A 346 8.81 -19.55 38.34
N GLY A 347 8.87 -19.51 39.67
CA GLY A 347 8.99 -20.71 40.51
C GLY A 347 10.23 -21.57 40.19
N GLY A 348 11.29 -20.96 39.65
CA GLY A 348 12.48 -21.65 39.16
C GLY A 348 12.32 -22.41 37.83
N LYS A 349 11.27 -22.15 37.05
CA LYS A 349 11.03 -22.73 35.72
C LYS A 349 10.82 -21.65 34.66
N THR A 350 11.18 -21.94 33.42
CA THR A 350 10.78 -21.11 32.28
C THR A 350 9.44 -21.57 31.71
N HIS A 351 8.64 -20.61 31.25
CA HIS A 351 7.33 -20.82 30.63
C HIS A 351 7.29 -20.15 29.26
N THR A 352 6.82 -20.90 28.26
CA THR A 352 6.62 -20.43 26.88
C THR A 352 5.14 -20.28 26.60
N GLY A 353 4.68 -19.06 26.33
CA GLY A 353 3.30 -18.83 25.85
C GLY A 353 3.16 -19.24 24.39
N ALA A 354 2.01 -19.76 23.99
CA ALA A 354 1.71 -20.06 22.58
C ALA A 354 0.33 -19.53 22.20
N PHE A 355 0.23 -18.96 20.99
CA PHE A 355 -0.94 -18.25 20.50
C PHE A 355 -1.20 -18.59 19.02
N ARG A 356 -2.27 -19.33 18.74
CA ARG A 356 -2.68 -19.74 17.38
C ARG A 356 -3.91 -18.95 16.92
N PHE A 357 -3.84 -18.47 15.69
CA PHE A 357 -4.88 -17.67 15.03
C PHE A 357 -5.39 -18.45 13.83
N ARG A 358 -6.70 -18.70 13.79
CA ARG A 358 -7.37 -19.40 12.69
C ARG A 358 -7.77 -18.42 11.59
N HIS A 359 -8.03 -18.95 10.40
CA HIS A 359 -8.62 -18.18 9.30
C HIS A 359 -7.80 -16.93 8.92
N VAL A 360 -6.47 -17.03 8.90
CA VAL A 360 -5.58 -15.91 8.58
C VAL A 360 -5.61 -15.69 7.06
N ASN A 361 -6.55 -14.85 6.62
CA ASN A 361 -6.87 -14.63 5.21
C ASN A 361 -5.85 -13.72 4.51
N ILE A 362 -4.60 -14.20 4.42
CA ILE A 362 -3.48 -13.51 3.76
C ILE A 362 -2.98 -14.42 2.63
N PRO A 363 -2.94 -13.96 1.37
CA PRO A 363 -2.40 -14.71 0.24
C PRO A 363 -0.94 -15.11 0.45
N ARG A 364 -0.55 -16.25 -0.15
CA ARG A 364 0.86 -16.65 -0.24
C ARG A 364 1.66 -15.57 -1.00
N ASN A 365 2.87 -15.31 -0.52
CA ASN A 365 3.77 -14.27 -1.02
C ASN A 365 3.23 -12.83 -0.92
N ALA A 366 2.19 -12.56 -0.13
CA ALA A 366 1.82 -11.19 0.21
C ALA A 366 3.00 -10.46 0.87
N THR A 367 3.25 -9.21 0.49
CA THR A 367 4.21 -8.37 1.21
C THR A 367 3.58 -7.91 2.51
N ILE A 368 4.21 -8.22 3.63
CA ILE A 368 3.82 -7.73 4.95
C ILE A 368 4.36 -6.31 5.13
N PHE A 369 3.58 -5.45 5.78
CA PHE A 369 3.92 -4.04 6.06
C PHE A 369 4.08 -3.77 7.55
N PHE A 370 3.25 -4.39 8.39
CA PHE A 370 3.37 -4.38 9.85
C PHE A 370 2.65 -5.59 10.43
N ALA A 371 3.12 -6.14 11.55
CA ALA A 371 2.37 -7.15 12.30
C ALA A 371 2.60 -6.99 13.81
N ARG A 372 1.57 -7.25 14.63
CA ARG A 372 1.70 -7.33 16.10
C ARG A 372 0.72 -8.31 16.70
N LEU A 373 1.04 -8.83 17.88
CA LEU A 373 0.04 -9.36 18.80
C LEU A 373 -0.37 -8.25 19.78
N ARG A 374 -1.67 -8.21 20.11
CA ARG A 374 -2.19 -7.48 21.28
C ARG A 374 -2.58 -8.52 22.32
N LEU A 375 -2.08 -8.38 23.54
CA LEU A 375 -2.31 -9.32 24.64
C LEU A 375 -2.95 -8.60 25.83
N ARG A 376 -3.78 -9.31 26.59
CA ARG A 376 -4.51 -8.79 27.73
C ARG A 376 -3.86 -9.25 29.03
N CYS A 377 -3.37 -8.33 29.85
CA CYS A 377 -2.65 -8.70 31.08
C CYS A 377 -3.58 -9.28 32.16
N ALA A 378 -3.17 -10.40 32.78
CA ALA A 378 -3.96 -11.12 33.78
C ALA A 378 -3.68 -10.71 35.25
N TYR A 379 -2.57 -10.01 35.52
CA TYR A 379 -2.18 -9.63 36.89
C TYR A 379 -1.60 -8.21 36.93
N THR A 380 -1.77 -7.53 38.06
CA THR A 380 -0.97 -6.34 38.36
C THR A 380 0.32 -6.79 39.04
N ASP A 381 1.47 -6.48 38.44
CA ASP A 381 2.77 -6.71 39.09
C ASP A 381 2.88 -5.86 40.36
N SER A 382 3.62 -6.33 41.37
CA SER A 382 3.87 -5.56 42.60
C SER A 382 4.86 -4.41 42.39
N THR A 383 5.81 -4.55 41.45
CA THR A 383 6.84 -3.58 41.09
C THR A 383 7.18 -3.69 39.59
N ALA A 384 7.95 -2.75 39.06
CA ALA A 384 8.57 -2.91 37.75
C ALA A 384 9.81 -3.82 37.82
N PHE A 385 9.96 -4.71 36.84
CA PHE A 385 11.08 -5.65 36.70
C PHE A 385 11.27 -6.04 35.23
N THR A 386 12.48 -6.47 34.85
CA THR A 386 12.82 -6.85 33.46
C THR A 386 12.55 -8.32 33.18
N THR A 387 11.51 -8.59 32.39
CA THR A 387 11.30 -9.89 31.72
C THR A 387 11.92 -9.82 30.34
N LYS A 388 12.72 -10.81 29.97
CA LYS A 388 13.32 -10.95 28.63
C LYS A 388 12.60 -12.08 27.92
N LEU A 389 11.93 -11.77 26.81
CA LEU A 389 11.20 -12.76 26.01
C LEU A 389 11.69 -12.73 24.55
N ARG A 390 11.55 -13.85 23.84
CA ARG A 390 11.71 -13.90 22.38
C ARG A 390 10.45 -14.45 21.73
N ILE A 391 10.06 -13.83 20.62
CA ILE A 391 8.89 -14.19 19.83
C ILE A 391 9.36 -14.91 18.56
N LYS A 392 8.75 -16.06 18.26
CA LYS A 392 8.99 -16.84 17.03
C LYS A 392 7.66 -17.32 16.44
N GLY A 393 7.61 -17.54 15.14
CA GLY A 393 6.51 -18.23 14.48
C GLY A 393 6.67 -19.75 14.52
N ILE A 394 5.56 -20.48 14.48
CA ILE A 394 5.56 -21.92 14.17
C ILE A 394 5.65 -22.08 12.66
N LYS A 395 6.74 -22.70 12.17
CA LYS A 395 7.02 -22.87 10.74
C LYS A 395 6.33 -24.12 10.17
N GLU A 396 5.00 -24.10 10.28
CA GLU A 396 4.09 -24.98 9.56
C GLU A 396 3.13 -24.08 8.75
N ALA A 397 2.74 -24.51 7.55
CA ALA A 397 1.90 -23.68 6.69
C ALA A 397 0.43 -23.62 7.15
N ASP A 398 -0.06 -24.65 7.84
CA ASP A 398 -1.35 -24.64 8.56
C ASP A 398 -1.13 -25.29 9.93
N VAL A 399 -0.83 -24.47 10.94
CA VAL A 399 -0.48 -24.94 12.28
C VAL A 399 -1.65 -25.72 12.87
N GLN A 400 -1.41 -26.91 13.43
CA GLN A 400 -2.46 -27.71 14.08
C GLN A 400 -2.62 -27.34 15.58
N PRO A 401 -3.82 -27.45 16.19
CA PRO A 401 -4.06 -27.09 17.59
C PRO A 401 -3.11 -27.77 18.59
N PHE A 402 -2.70 -27.07 19.64
CA PHE A 402 -1.67 -27.56 20.55
C PHE A 402 -2.21 -28.60 21.54
N SER A 403 -1.39 -29.58 21.90
CA SER A 403 -1.76 -30.66 22.81
C SER A 403 -0.56 -31.25 23.55
N ALA A 404 -0.80 -32.11 24.54
CA ALA A 404 0.25 -32.85 25.25
C ALA A 404 1.11 -33.77 24.35
N THR A 405 0.71 -34.02 23.10
CA THR A 405 1.50 -34.74 22.08
C THR A 405 1.88 -33.87 20.87
N ASN A 406 1.22 -32.74 20.66
CA ASN A 406 1.48 -31.76 19.60
C ASN A 406 1.89 -30.42 20.24
N LYS A 407 3.07 -30.40 20.88
CA LYS A 407 3.50 -29.31 21.77
C LYS A 407 4.22 -28.19 21.00
N PRO A 408 4.13 -26.91 21.41
CA PRO A 408 4.89 -25.81 20.81
C PRO A 408 6.40 -26.09 20.69
N SER A 409 7.05 -26.67 21.71
CA SER A 409 8.48 -27.01 21.71
C SER A 409 8.89 -27.91 20.54
N THR A 410 8.10 -28.96 20.28
CA THR A 410 8.36 -30.00 19.26
C THR A 410 8.26 -29.51 17.80
N LYS A 411 7.77 -28.28 17.59
CA LYS A 411 7.49 -27.74 16.25
C LYS A 411 8.70 -27.05 15.61
N PRO A 412 8.84 -27.07 14.26
CA PRO A 412 9.77 -26.17 13.58
C PRO A 412 9.41 -24.69 13.87
N LYS A 413 10.41 -23.81 13.83
CA LYS A 413 10.28 -22.36 14.09
C LYS A 413 10.73 -21.54 12.90
N THR A 414 10.29 -20.29 12.84
CA THR A 414 10.88 -19.28 11.96
C THR A 414 12.36 -19.08 12.26
N VAL A 415 13.13 -18.74 11.23
CA VAL A 415 14.51 -18.26 11.36
C VAL A 415 14.48 -16.81 11.84
N ASP A 416 13.53 -16.02 11.34
CA ASP A 416 13.25 -14.69 11.85
C ASP A 416 12.66 -14.78 13.28
N THR A 417 13.14 -13.91 14.18
CA THR A 417 12.70 -13.84 15.57
C THR A 417 12.70 -12.39 16.05
N VAL A 418 11.92 -12.08 17.09
CA VAL A 418 11.83 -10.72 17.66
C VAL A 418 12.06 -10.78 19.16
N ALA A 419 13.06 -10.05 19.65
CA ALA A 419 13.27 -9.87 21.09
C ALA A 419 12.22 -8.90 21.67
N TRP A 420 11.71 -9.19 22.86
CA TRP A 420 10.76 -8.36 23.58
C TRP A 420 11.18 -8.26 25.06
N GLU A 421 11.94 -7.23 25.37
CA GLU A 421 12.34 -6.90 26.73
C GLU A 421 11.32 -5.97 27.37
N ILE A 422 10.74 -6.41 28.49
CA ILE A 422 9.65 -5.74 29.19
C ILE A 422 10.15 -5.36 30.58
N TYR A 423 10.49 -4.09 30.77
CA TYR A 423 11.12 -3.57 31.99
C TYR A 423 10.16 -2.74 32.87
N LYS A 424 8.86 -2.79 32.58
CA LYS A 424 7.78 -2.13 33.34
C LYS A 424 6.97 -3.10 34.19
N GLN A 425 6.21 -2.51 35.12
CA GLN A 425 4.99 -3.08 35.70
C GLN A 425 3.90 -3.17 34.62
N TRP A 426 3.16 -4.26 34.59
CA TRP A 426 1.86 -4.41 33.92
C TRP A 426 0.75 -4.32 34.97
N ASN A 427 -0.41 -3.82 34.58
CA ASN A 427 -1.63 -3.84 35.39
C ASN A 427 -2.59 -4.92 34.89
N VAL A 428 -3.41 -5.51 35.77
CA VAL A 428 -4.51 -6.38 35.34
C VAL A 428 -5.44 -5.64 34.40
N ASN A 429 -5.86 -6.30 33.32
CA ASN A 429 -6.70 -5.74 32.27
C ASN A 429 -6.08 -4.53 31.52
N GLU A 430 -4.75 -4.42 31.51
CA GLU A 430 -3.99 -3.60 30.57
C GLU A 430 -3.93 -4.27 29.18
N TRP A 431 -4.00 -3.48 28.11
CA TRP A 431 -3.74 -3.95 26.74
C TRP A 431 -2.28 -3.67 26.38
N VAL A 432 -1.47 -4.72 26.31
CA VAL A 432 -0.05 -4.63 25.91
C VAL A 432 0.12 -5.13 24.48
N GLN A 433 1.21 -4.73 23.84
CA GLN A 433 1.49 -5.05 22.44
C GLN A 433 2.92 -5.57 22.27
N THR A 434 3.13 -6.50 21.35
CA THR A 434 4.47 -6.92 20.94
C THR A 434 5.15 -5.85 20.07
N PRO A 435 6.49 -5.91 19.92
CA PRO A 435 7.17 -5.23 18.82
C PRO A 435 6.71 -5.79 17.46
N ASN A 436 7.17 -5.16 16.37
CA ASN A 436 6.76 -5.50 15.01
C ASN A 436 7.21 -6.92 14.60
N LEU A 437 6.25 -7.82 14.35
CA LEU A 437 6.46 -9.23 14.00
C LEU A 437 6.60 -9.46 12.49
N LEU A 438 6.85 -8.41 11.70
CA LEU A 438 6.81 -8.44 10.24
C LEU A 438 7.63 -9.56 9.62
N LEU A 439 8.89 -9.74 10.01
CA LEU A 439 9.78 -10.72 9.40
C LEU A 439 9.29 -12.15 9.65
N ILE A 440 8.87 -12.45 10.90
CA ILE A 440 8.22 -13.71 11.29
C ILE A 440 7.01 -14.00 10.38
N VAL A 441 6.09 -13.05 10.25
CA VAL A 441 4.87 -13.21 9.42
C VAL A 441 5.26 -13.34 7.94
N GLN A 442 6.25 -12.59 7.48
CA GLN A 442 6.71 -12.59 6.10
C GLN A 442 7.36 -13.92 5.70
N GLU A 443 8.12 -14.56 6.60
CA GLU A 443 8.62 -15.92 6.43
C GLU A 443 7.46 -16.92 6.31
N LEU A 444 6.49 -16.84 7.24
CA LEU A 444 5.36 -17.78 7.29
C LEU A 444 4.47 -17.74 6.04
N VAL A 445 4.15 -16.55 5.50
CA VAL A 445 3.32 -16.43 4.28
C VAL A 445 4.08 -16.70 2.97
N ARG A 446 5.41 -16.86 3.02
CA ARG A 446 6.25 -17.24 1.86
C ARG A 446 6.41 -18.76 1.69
N GLN A 447 6.12 -19.55 2.74
CA GLN A 447 6.15 -21.02 2.72
C GLN A 447 5.42 -21.58 1.49
N SER A 448 5.97 -22.63 0.86
CA SER A 448 5.56 -23.10 -0.47
C SER A 448 4.10 -23.58 -0.53
N ASP A 449 3.60 -24.06 0.60
CA ASP A 449 2.30 -24.66 0.87
C ASP A 449 1.32 -23.75 1.66
N TRP A 450 1.73 -22.52 2.00
CA TRP A 450 0.85 -21.52 2.62
C TRP A 450 -0.33 -21.17 1.72
N LYS A 451 -1.52 -21.01 2.32
CA LYS A 451 -2.77 -20.61 1.65
C LYS A 451 -3.51 -19.61 2.53
N ALA A 452 -4.25 -18.69 1.90
CA ALA A 452 -5.10 -17.77 2.63
C ALA A 452 -6.20 -18.54 3.39
N GLY A 453 -6.35 -18.26 4.68
CA GLY A 453 -7.28 -18.95 5.57
C GLY A 453 -6.66 -20.06 6.42
N ASN A 454 -5.39 -20.42 6.19
CA ASN A 454 -4.64 -21.32 7.08
C ASN A 454 -4.50 -20.70 8.49
N ALA A 455 -4.17 -21.54 9.47
CA ALA A 455 -3.83 -21.11 10.82
C ALA A 455 -2.34 -20.73 10.95
N MET A 456 -2.11 -19.57 11.57
CA MET A 456 -0.79 -19.07 11.95
C MET A 456 -0.61 -19.24 13.47
N ALA A 457 0.60 -19.46 13.96
CA ALA A 457 0.85 -19.44 15.40
C ALA A 457 2.21 -18.85 15.77
N PHE A 458 2.24 -18.25 16.95
CA PHE A 458 3.42 -17.64 17.56
C PHE A 458 3.70 -18.31 18.90
N ILE A 459 4.97 -18.37 19.27
CA ILE A 459 5.42 -18.65 20.63
C ILE A 459 6.12 -17.43 21.20
N ILE A 460 6.05 -17.29 22.52
CA ILE A 460 6.75 -16.28 23.31
C ILE A 460 7.51 -17.04 24.41
N GLU A 461 8.78 -17.33 24.13
CA GLU A 461 9.71 -18.07 24.98
C GLU A 461 10.48 -17.13 25.91
N ASP A 462 11.02 -17.65 27.02
CA ASP A 462 11.97 -16.91 27.85
C ASP A 462 13.31 -16.69 27.13
N ASP A 463 13.91 -15.52 27.34
CA ASP A 463 15.21 -15.11 26.80
C ASP A 463 16.19 -14.72 27.92
N GLY A 464 16.25 -15.54 28.98
CA GLY A 464 17.14 -15.33 30.11
C GLY A 464 16.60 -14.33 31.13
N SER A 465 15.31 -14.40 31.45
CA SER A 465 14.76 -13.62 32.58
C SER A 465 15.36 -14.11 33.91
N ALA A 466 15.59 -13.18 34.84
CA ALA A 466 15.95 -13.54 36.21
C ALA A 466 14.82 -14.34 36.89
N ALA A 467 15.14 -15.09 37.95
CA ALA A 467 14.14 -15.86 38.69
C ALA A 467 13.00 -14.96 39.18
N GLU A 468 11.76 -15.47 39.07
CA GLU A 468 10.49 -14.77 39.32
C GLU A 468 10.13 -13.61 38.37
N ASN A 469 11.00 -13.23 37.42
CA ASN A 469 10.65 -12.29 36.36
C ASN A 469 9.88 -13.02 35.24
N CYS A 470 8.55 -12.98 35.33
CA CYS A 470 7.63 -13.44 34.30
C CYS A 470 6.52 -12.41 34.04
N LYS A 471 5.82 -12.51 32.91
CA LYS A 471 4.56 -11.80 32.65
C LYS A 471 3.43 -12.78 32.41
N SER A 472 2.22 -12.41 32.80
CA SER A 472 1.02 -13.27 32.65
C SER A 472 -0.09 -12.55 31.91
N VAL A 473 -0.70 -13.25 30.96
CA VAL A 473 -1.83 -12.78 30.13
C VAL A 473 -3.00 -13.74 30.26
N TRP A 474 -4.21 -13.25 29.99
CA TRP A 474 -5.39 -14.12 29.92
C TRP A 474 -5.31 -15.04 28.70
N ASP A 475 -5.88 -16.24 28.82
CA ASP A 475 -6.17 -17.09 27.67
C ASP A 475 -7.61 -16.89 27.16
N SER A 476 -7.91 -17.51 26.02
CA SER A 476 -9.16 -17.37 25.29
C SER A 476 -10.42 -17.87 26.01
N SER A 477 -10.29 -18.36 27.25
CA SER A 477 -11.39 -18.81 28.12
C SER A 477 -11.78 -17.86 29.26
N SER A 478 -10.98 -16.83 29.60
CA SER A 478 -11.37 -15.85 30.63
C SER A 478 -12.59 -15.02 30.22
N GLY A 479 -12.67 -14.64 28.94
CA GLY A 479 -13.70 -13.78 28.40
C GLY A 479 -13.52 -13.49 26.91
N ALA A 480 -14.54 -12.89 26.29
CA ALA A 480 -14.47 -12.47 24.89
C ALA A 480 -13.58 -11.21 24.69
N GLU A 481 -13.54 -10.33 25.69
CA GLU A 481 -12.82 -9.05 25.68
C GLU A 481 -11.31 -9.18 25.98
N ASP A 482 -10.86 -10.38 26.39
CA ASP A 482 -9.50 -10.63 26.88
C ASP A 482 -8.66 -11.50 25.94
N LYS A 483 -9.29 -12.08 24.91
CA LYS A 483 -8.64 -12.92 23.90
C LYS A 483 -7.48 -12.18 23.24
N ALA A 484 -6.34 -12.85 23.13
CA ALA A 484 -5.23 -12.35 22.32
C ALA A 484 -5.69 -12.06 20.87
N GLU A 485 -5.14 -10.98 20.31
CA GLU A 485 -5.42 -10.52 18.95
C GLU A 485 -4.15 -10.58 18.09
N LEU A 486 -4.32 -10.87 16.81
CA LEU A 486 -3.30 -10.77 15.77
C LEU A 486 -3.73 -9.71 14.76
N GLU A 487 -2.89 -8.70 14.55
CA GLU A 487 -3.10 -7.62 13.60
C GLU A 487 -1.98 -7.62 12.57
N ILE A 488 -2.32 -7.72 11.28
CA ILE A 488 -1.36 -7.74 10.17
C ILE A 488 -1.81 -6.77 9.08
N TYR A 489 -0.93 -5.84 8.72
CA TYR A 489 -1.05 -5.00 7.54
C TYR A 489 -0.22 -5.61 6.39
N TRP A 490 -0.82 -5.77 5.22
CA TRP A 490 -0.20 -6.45 4.06
C TRP A 490 -0.66 -5.86 2.72
N PHE A 491 0.01 -6.27 1.64
CA PHE A 491 -0.28 -5.83 0.27
C PHE A 491 -0.44 -7.03 -0.67
N ASP A 492 -1.33 -6.93 -1.66
CA ASP A 492 -1.74 -8.06 -2.53
C ASP A 492 -0.71 -8.48 -3.59
N LYS A 493 0.48 -7.88 -3.55
CA LYS A 493 1.60 -8.04 -4.49
C LYS A 493 2.92 -7.74 -3.79
N GLU A 494 4.00 -7.91 -4.52
CA GLU A 494 5.31 -7.36 -4.17
C GLU A 494 5.28 -5.82 -4.21
N VAL A 495 5.68 -5.21 -3.09
CA VAL A 495 6.09 -3.80 -2.97
C VAL A 495 7.43 -3.75 -2.26
N ASN A 496 8.25 -2.75 -2.57
CA ASN A 496 9.46 -2.50 -1.82
C ASN A 496 9.04 -1.87 -0.48
N VAL A 497 9.58 -2.35 0.64
CA VAL A 497 9.32 -1.78 1.95
C VAL A 497 10.64 -1.33 2.56
N SER A 498 10.74 -0.03 2.85
CA SER A 498 11.86 0.56 3.55
C SER A 498 11.49 0.71 5.02
N PHE A 499 12.28 0.11 5.91
CA PHE A 499 12.19 0.26 7.36
C PHE A 499 13.24 1.27 7.79
N LEU A 500 12.80 2.46 8.17
CA LEU A 500 13.69 3.53 8.56
C LEU A 500 13.63 3.68 10.08
N GLN A 501 14.62 3.13 10.77
CA GLN A 501 14.84 3.46 12.18
C GLN A 501 15.46 4.86 12.28
N LEU A 502 15.18 5.57 13.37
CA LEU A 502 15.92 6.78 13.70
C LEU A 502 17.29 6.44 14.27
N ASN A 503 18.23 7.34 14.02
CA ASN A 503 19.37 7.55 14.90
C ASN A 503 19.05 8.77 15.79
N ASP A 504 19.86 9.00 16.82
CA ASP A 504 19.94 10.15 17.74
C ASP A 504 19.85 11.53 17.02
N ARG A 505 18.66 11.88 16.54
CA ARG A 505 18.31 12.95 15.57
C ARG A 505 16.80 13.27 15.59
N ASP A 506 16.12 12.78 16.61
CA ASP A 506 14.80 13.18 17.04
C ASP A 506 14.91 14.36 18.02
N GLY A 507 13.87 14.63 18.81
CA GLY A 507 13.88 15.65 19.87
C GLY A 507 12.55 16.40 20.03
N GLU A 508 12.50 17.20 21.09
CA GLU A 508 11.34 17.99 21.54
C GLU A 508 11.60 19.48 21.26
N GLU A 509 10.75 20.13 20.44
CA GLU A 509 10.62 21.58 20.44
C GLU A 509 9.49 21.99 21.39
N ASP A 510 9.83 22.84 22.35
CA ASP A 510 8.87 23.39 23.28
C ASP A 510 8.78 24.92 23.12
N TYR A 511 7.54 25.40 23.04
CA TYR A 511 7.17 26.82 22.94
C TYR A 511 6.99 27.48 24.33
N ARG A 512 7.47 26.84 25.40
CA ARG A 512 7.46 27.20 26.84
C ARG A 512 7.78 28.67 27.20
N ASP A 513 8.29 29.48 26.27
CA ASP A 513 8.42 30.93 26.45
C ASP A 513 8.20 31.70 25.13
N LYS A 514 7.29 32.68 25.15
CA LYS A 514 6.93 33.49 23.96
C LYS A 514 7.99 34.56 23.68
N THR A 515 9.04 34.14 22.97
CA THR A 515 10.20 34.91 22.46
C THR A 515 11.25 35.39 23.48
N PRO A 516 12.55 35.14 23.26
CA PRO A 516 13.16 33.97 22.62
C PRO A 516 14.21 33.27 23.53
N PRO A 517 13.97 32.03 24.00
CA PRO A 517 14.89 31.34 24.91
C PRO A 517 16.04 30.60 24.22
N THR A 518 17.11 30.35 24.98
CA THR A 518 18.18 29.38 24.68
C THR A 518 17.74 27.92 24.80
N ASN A 519 16.49 27.67 25.19
CA ASN A 519 15.97 26.37 25.64
C ASN A 519 14.76 25.90 24.81
N ALA A 520 14.60 26.37 23.57
CA ALA A 520 13.46 26.01 22.71
C ALA A 520 13.60 24.64 22.01
N TRP A 521 14.67 23.88 22.29
CA TRP A 521 14.95 22.60 21.67
C TRP A 521 15.67 21.67 22.66
N TYR A 522 15.21 20.43 22.74
CA TYR A 522 15.78 19.38 23.58
C TYR A 522 16.08 18.17 22.67
N PRO A 523 17.34 17.97 22.23
CA PRO A 523 17.68 16.87 21.31
C PRO A 523 17.36 15.49 21.93
N ASP A 524 17.74 15.29 23.20
CA ASP A 524 17.46 14.09 24.01
C ASP A 524 16.02 14.07 24.63
N GLY A 525 15.17 15.04 24.25
CA GLY A 525 13.87 15.30 24.86
C GLY A 525 13.90 15.75 26.33
N TRP A 526 12.73 16.01 26.93
CA TRP A 526 12.63 16.45 28.33
C TRP A 526 13.07 15.37 29.32
N GLY A 527 14.16 15.64 30.04
CA GLY A 527 14.78 14.71 30.98
C GLY A 527 15.75 13.73 30.33
N ASN A 528 16.24 14.03 29.12
CA ASN A 528 17.30 13.32 28.40
C ASN A 528 17.01 11.83 28.16
N ASN A 529 15.75 11.47 27.85
CA ASN A 529 15.29 10.09 27.70
C ASN A 529 13.84 9.98 27.15
N ARG A 530 13.20 11.08 26.70
CA ARG A 530 11.75 11.12 26.43
C ARG A 530 11.31 12.38 25.67
N ILE A 531 10.59 12.22 24.56
CA ILE A 531 10.04 13.33 23.76
C ILE A 531 8.57 13.59 24.16
N THR A 532 8.26 14.81 24.58
CA THR A 532 6.89 15.26 24.89
C THR A 532 6.19 15.75 23.61
N CYS A 533 4.89 15.50 23.46
CA CYS A 533 4.10 16.12 22.38
C CYS A 533 2.62 16.28 22.76
N GLY A 534 2.02 17.43 22.41
CA GLY A 534 0.70 17.86 22.89
C GLY A 534 0.78 19.20 23.62
N ASP A 535 0.11 19.36 24.75
CA ASP A 535 0.27 20.49 25.68
C ASP A 535 0.55 19.93 27.08
N ASP A 536 1.71 20.25 27.66
CA ASP A 536 2.14 19.65 28.94
C ASP A 536 1.50 20.32 30.18
N GLY A 537 0.86 21.48 29.99
CA GLY A 537 0.21 22.26 31.04
C GLY A 537 1.15 22.97 32.04
N THR A 538 2.47 22.94 31.82
CA THR A 538 3.49 23.45 32.76
C THR A 538 3.29 24.92 33.16
N TYR A 539 2.72 25.75 32.26
CA TYR A 539 2.45 27.17 32.51
C TYR A 539 0.96 27.56 32.62
N SER A 540 0.09 26.60 32.96
CA SER A 540 -1.35 26.83 33.19
C SER A 540 -1.60 28.10 34.04
N PRO A 541 -2.40 29.07 33.55
CA PRO A 541 -3.40 28.97 32.49
C PRO A 541 -2.90 29.23 31.05
N ASP A 542 -1.62 29.54 30.82
CA ASP A 542 -1.06 29.66 29.48
C ASP A 542 -0.83 28.27 28.85
N ALA A 543 -1.06 28.17 27.55
CA ALA A 543 -0.81 26.96 26.77
C ALA A 543 0.70 26.73 26.59
N SER A 544 1.10 25.46 26.70
CA SER A 544 2.48 24.97 26.72
C SER A 544 2.66 23.85 25.67
N PRO A 545 2.48 24.17 24.37
CA PRO A 545 2.51 23.17 23.31
C PRO A 545 3.91 22.62 23.07
N ASN A 546 3.97 21.36 22.65
CA ASN A 546 5.19 20.59 22.43
C ASN A 546 5.10 19.85 21.09
N ASP A 547 6.13 19.99 20.25
CA ASP A 547 6.24 19.35 18.93
C ASP A 547 7.39 18.34 18.91
N ALA A 548 7.15 17.15 18.36
CA ALA A 548 8.15 16.09 18.24
C ALA A 548 8.77 16.06 16.84
N GLY A 549 10.08 16.30 16.73
CA GLY A 549 10.84 16.25 15.47
C GLY A 549 11.53 14.90 15.26
N PHE A 550 11.64 14.44 14.00
CA PHE A 550 12.26 13.15 13.66
C PHE A 550 13.01 13.22 12.31
N ILE A 551 14.28 12.77 12.24
CA ILE A 551 15.08 12.73 10.98
C ILE A 551 15.54 11.31 10.62
N PHE A 552 14.84 10.67 9.68
CA PHE A 552 15.08 9.30 9.23
C PHE A 552 16.25 9.21 8.23
N SER A 553 17.09 8.17 8.37
CA SER A 553 18.35 7.99 7.62
C SER A 553 18.87 6.56 7.84
N PRO A 554 19.47 5.87 6.86
CA PRO A 554 19.57 6.16 5.42
C PRO A 554 18.27 5.80 4.66
N ILE A 555 17.97 6.48 3.53
CA ILE A 555 16.70 6.27 2.82
C ILE A 555 16.88 5.81 1.36
N LEU A 556 16.87 4.49 1.18
CA LEU A 556 16.86 3.82 -0.13
C LEU A 556 15.46 3.84 -0.78
N ILE A 557 14.98 5.05 -1.11
CA ILE A 557 13.73 5.28 -1.85
C ILE A 557 14.05 6.14 -3.09
N PRO A 558 14.13 5.55 -4.29
CA PRO A 558 14.46 6.25 -5.53
C PRO A 558 13.58 7.46 -5.82
N LYS A 559 14.17 8.48 -6.43
CA LYS A 559 13.50 9.68 -6.93
C LYS A 559 12.21 9.36 -7.72
N LYS A 560 11.10 10.03 -7.36
CA LYS A 560 9.76 9.83 -7.94
C LYS A 560 9.18 8.41 -7.79
N ALA A 561 9.70 7.59 -6.86
CA ALA A 561 9.04 6.35 -6.49
C ALA A 561 7.56 6.59 -6.13
N GLN A 562 6.69 5.66 -6.52
CA GLN A 562 5.28 5.73 -6.16
C GLN A 562 5.09 5.19 -4.74
N ILE A 563 4.72 6.06 -3.80
CA ILE A 563 4.41 5.68 -2.43
C ILE A 563 3.04 4.99 -2.41
N VAL A 564 3.01 3.80 -1.82
CA VAL A 564 1.84 2.95 -1.68
C VAL A 564 1.20 3.17 -0.30
N SER A 565 2.02 3.21 0.74
CA SER A 565 1.65 3.56 2.11
C SER A 565 2.90 4.01 2.88
N ALA A 566 2.74 4.88 3.87
CA ALA A 566 3.78 5.21 4.83
C ALA A 566 3.17 5.38 6.24
N ARG A 567 3.85 4.89 7.28
CA ARG A 567 3.44 5.08 8.68
C ARG A 567 4.64 5.30 9.59
N LEU A 568 4.48 6.26 10.49
CA LEU A 568 5.34 6.47 11.63
C LEU A 568 4.85 5.56 12.77
N LEU A 569 5.76 4.80 13.35
CA LEU A 569 5.57 4.02 14.57
C LEU A 569 6.31 4.72 15.70
N VAL A 570 5.66 4.97 16.82
CA VAL A 570 6.26 5.59 18.00
C VAL A 570 6.05 4.69 19.22
N THR A 571 7.08 4.49 20.04
CA THR A 571 6.94 3.75 21.29
C THR A 571 6.48 4.70 22.39
N SER A 572 5.44 4.32 23.14
CA SER A 572 4.96 5.09 24.29
C SER A 572 5.91 4.95 25.47
N ASP A 573 6.34 6.05 26.09
CA ASP A 573 7.23 6.01 27.25
C ASP A 573 6.54 5.41 28.49
N ASN A 574 5.44 6.04 28.90
CA ASN A 574 4.67 5.69 30.08
C ASN A 574 3.22 5.32 29.73
N GLN A 575 2.44 4.87 30.71
CA GLN A 575 1.00 4.70 30.54
C GLN A 575 0.34 6.08 30.60
N ASN A 576 -0.44 6.44 29.57
CA ASN A 576 -0.92 7.80 29.37
C ASN A 576 -2.32 7.86 28.73
N ASN A 577 -3.28 8.45 29.46
CA ASN A 577 -4.68 8.57 29.08
C ASN A 577 -5.06 9.96 28.52
N ALA A 578 -4.11 10.88 28.35
CA ALA A 578 -4.35 12.20 27.76
C ALA A 578 -4.86 12.08 26.32
N MET A 579 -5.75 12.99 25.91
CA MET A 579 -6.32 13.01 24.57
C MET A 579 -5.74 14.21 23.80
N THR A 580 -4.60 13.98 23.16
CA THR A 580 -3.94 14.99 22.31
C THR A 580 -4.69 15.15 20.98
N ASN A 581 -4.57 16.36 20.42
CA ASN A 581 -4.85 16.60 19.01
C ASN A 581 -3.54 16.98 18.32
N TRP A 582 -3.11 16.13 17.38
CA TRP A 582 -1.86 16.29 16.66
C TRP A 582 -2.10 16.41 15.16
N ILE A 583 -1.19 17.08 14.47
CA ILE A 583 -1.01 16.95 13.02
C ILE A 583 0.39 16.43 12.73
N ILE A 584 0.54 15.69 11.63
CA ILE A 584 1.82 15.18 11.16
C ILE A 584 2.13 15.90 9.85
N ARG A 585 3.34 16.45 9.76
CA ARG A 585 3.90 17.06 8.55
C ARG A 585 5.29 16.52 8.27
N GLY A 586 5.76 16.69 7.04
CA GLY A 586 7.15 16.50 6.68
C GLY A 586 7.89 17.84 6.61
N PHE A 587 9.22 17.80 6.66
CA PHE A 587 10.03 18.95 6.24
C PHE A 587 10.13 18.94 4.72
N ALA A 588 9.78 20.07 4.09
CA ALA A 588 9.79 20.25 2.65
C ALA A 588 11.23 20.55 2.16
N GLU A 589 12.10 19.56 2.34
CA GLU A 589 13.54 19.61 2.07
C GLU A 589 13.96 18.47 1.16
N ASP A 590 15.00 18.70 0.35
CA ASP A 590 15.47 17.70 -0.61
C ASP A 590 16.28 16.60 0.10
N ASN A 591 17.11 16.95 1.08
CA ASN A 591 17.79 16.04 2.00
C ASN A 591 17.69 16.65 3.41
N ALA A 592 16.86 16.07 4.29
CA ALA A 592 16.54 16.68 5.57
C ALA A 592 17.78 16.74 6.49
N ALA A 593 18.27 17.94 6.80
CA ALA A 593 19.40 18.11 7.71
C ALA A 593 19.07 17.54 9.12
N PRO A 594 20.00 16.86 9.80
CA PRO A 594 19.87 16.56 11.23
C PRO A 594 19.61 17.84 12.04
N PHE A 595 18.91 17.73 13.17
CA PHE A 595 18.77 18.87 14.07
C PHE A 595 20.13 19.23 14.69
N ALA A 596 20.40 20.53 14.80
CA ALA A 596 21.55 21.07 15.50
C ALA A 596 21.27 21.10 17.01
N SER A 597 22.29 20.84 17.83
CA SER A 597 22.17 20.79 19.29
C SER A 597 21.84 22.14 19.94
N ASP A 598 21.99 23.25 19.20
CA ASP A 598 21.58 24.60 19.61
C ASP A 598 20.13 24.96 19.23
N GLY A 599 19.40 24.04 18.58
CA GLY A 599 18.04 24.28 18.11
C GLY A 599 17.92 25.32 16.98
N SER A 600 19.01 25.67 16.29
CA SER A 600 19.01 26.68 15.22
C SER A 600 18.18 26.29 14.00
N ASN A 601 18.00 24.98 13.74
CA ASN A 601 17.18 24.41 12.68
C ASN A 601 16.06 23.47 13.20
N ARG A 602 15.63 23.66 14.46
CA ARG A 602 14.52 22.92 15.11
C ARG A 602 13.19 23.03 14.32
N PRO A 603 12.23 22.11 14.50
CA PRO A 603 11.04 21.97 13.65
C PRO A 603 10.38 23.27 13.19
N SER A 604 9.99 24.19 14.07
CA SER A 604 9.25 25.43 13.77
C SER A 604 9.94 26.33 12.72
N THR A 605 11.27 26.29 12.67
CA THR A 605 12.08 27.08 11.74
C THR A 605 12.09 26.53 10.30
N ARG A 606 11.71 25.26 10.12
CA ARG A 606 11.83 24.52 8.85
C ARG A 606 10.56 24.64 8.00
N MET A 607 10.72 24.72 6.68
CA MET A 607 9.58 24.69 5.76
C MET A 607 8.86 23.33 5.83
N LYS A 608 7.52 23.34 5.91
CA LYS A 608 6.68 22.14 6.00
C LYS A 608 6.12 21.72 4.64
N THR A 609 5.79 20.44 4.51
CA THR A 609 5.01 19.92 3.38
C THR A 609 3.62 20.56 3.32
N GLN A 610 3.05 20.66 2.11
CA GLN A 610 1.66 21.07 1.91
C GLN A 610 0.69 19.94 2.28
N ALA A 611 1.08 18.69 2.04
CA ALA A 611 0.44 17.52 2.60
C ALA A 611 0.66 17.44 4.11
N TRP A 612 -0.40 17.08 4.85
CA TRP A 612 -0.41 16.84 6.29
C TRP A 612 -1.53 15.86 6.63
N VAL A 613 -1.51 15.28 7.83
CA VAL A 613 -2.62 14.43 8.32
C VAL A 613 -2.85 14.63 9.82
N GLN A 614 -4.10 14.59 10.26
CA GLN A 614 -4.46 14.72 11.68
C GLN A 614 -4.36 13.36 12.38
N TRP A 615 -3.66 13.31 13.52
CA TRP A 615 -3.61 12.16 14.43
C TRP A 615 -4.38 12.47 15.72
N THR A 616 -5.70 12.34 15.64
CA THR A 616 -6.59 12.48 16.80
C THR A 616 -6.51 11.23 17.68
N LEU A 617 -6.05 11.37 18.93
CA LEU A 617 -5.95 10.23 19.86
C LEU A 617 -7.20 10.04 20.74
N GLY A 618 -8.18 10.94 20.71
CA GLY A 618 -9.48 10.74 21.36
C GLY A 618 -10.55 11.72 20.91
N VAL A 619 -11.80 11.40 21.19
CA VAL A 619 -13.00 12.20 20.87
C VAL A 619 -13.93 12.30 22.07
N ALA A 620 -14.76 13.33 22.11
CA ALA A 620 -15.83 13.47 23.10
C ALA A 620 -17.15 12.95 22.53
N GLU A 621 -17.65 11.82 23.02
CA GLU A 621 -18.95 11.26 22.63
C GLU A 621 -19.89 11.21 23.85
N GLY A 622 -21.06 11.84 23.74
CA GLY A 622 -22.02 11.92 24.86
C GLY A 622 -21.53 12.69 26.10
N GLY A 623 -20.39 13.39 26.01
CA GLY A 623 -19.70 14.01 27.15
C GLY A 623 -18.65 13.12 27.84
N ILE A 624 -18.44 11.89 27.34
CA ILE A 624 -17.36 10.99 27.75
C ILE A 624 -16.21 11.12 26.75
N LEU A 625 -14.98 11.25 27.23
CA LEU A 625 -13.78 11.17 26.38
C LEU A 625 -13.45 9.70 26.12
N THR A 626 -13.49 9.29 24.85
CA THR A 626 -13.15 7.94 24.38
C THR A 626 -11.97 8.02 23.41
N GLY A 627 -11.00 7.12 23.51
CA GLY A 627 -9.78 7.25 22.72
C GLY A 627 -8.72 6.18 22.96
N ILE A 628 -7.53 6.41 22.39
CA ILE A 628 -6.39 5.51 22.43
C ILE A 628 -5.61 5.75 23.72
N HIS A 629 -5.89 4.90 24.70
CA HIS A 629 -5.11 4.75 25.92
C HIS A 629 -3.69 4.28 25.55
N TRP A 630 -2.70 5.13 25.85
CA TRP A 630 -1.31 4.80 25.60
C TRP A 630 -0.76 3.97 26.75
N THR A 631 0.00 2.95 26.39
CA THR A 631 0.51 1.93 27.30
C THR A 631 2.03 1.92 27.16
N ALA A 632 2.74 2.11 28.27
CA ALA A 632 4.21 2.12 28.31
C ALA A 632 4.80 0.94 27.51
N GLN A 633 5.88 1.18 26.75
CA GLN A 633 6.57 0.22 25.87
C GLN A 633 5.72 -0.40 24.75
N SER A 634 4.45 -0.01 24.57
CA SER A 634 3.67 -0.39 23.38
C SER A 634 3.92 0.58 22.23
N VAL A 635 3.92 0.04 21.01
CA VAL A 635 4.16 0.78 19.76
C VAL A 635 2.83 1.23 19.15
N TYR A 636 2.72 2.51 18.83
CA TYR A 636 1.52 3.13 18.26
C TYR A 636 1.79 3.63 16.84
N GLU A 637 0.90 3.29 15.92
CA GLU A 637 1.02 3.62 14.50
C GLU A 637 0.24 4.90 14.12
N SER A 638 0.87 5.73 13.29
CA SER A 638 0.26 6.92 12.74
C SER A 638 -0.88 6.59 11.75
N PRO A 639 -1.71 7.60 11.42
CA PRO A 639 -2.47 7.64 10.17
C PRO A 639 -1.57 7.45 8.94
N GLU A 640 -2.20 7.30 7.77
CA GLU A 640 -1.52 7.13 6.48
C GLU A 640 -0.74 8.41 6.10
N LEU A 641 0.58 8.32 6.01
CA LEU A 641 1.50 9.42 5.70
C LEU A 641 1.86 9.52 4.22
N LYS A 642 1.32 8.63 3.37
CA LYS A 642 1.66 8.53 1.94
C LYS A 642 1.84 9.87 1.22
N GLU A 643 0.88 10.80 1.29
CA GLU A 643 0.96 12.05 0.52
C GLU A 643 2.09 12.97 1.02
N ILE A 644 2.43 12.91 2.32
CA ILE A 644 3.56 13.64 2.94
C ILE A 644 4.88 13.11 2.40
N VAL A 645 5.08 11.79 2.49
CA VAL A 645 6.30 11.13 1.99
C VAL A 645 6.40 11.27 0.47
N GLN A 646 5.28 11.22 -0.24
CA GLN A 646 5.25 11.37 -1.69
C GLN A 646 5.63 12.79 -2.14
N GLU A 647 5.21 13.82 -1.40
CA GLU A 647 5.61 15.20 -1.67
C GLU A 647 7.14 15.37 -1.56
N ILE A 648 7.77 14.74 -0.57
CA ILE A 648 9.23 14.79 -0.36
C ILE A 648 10.00 14.01 -1.45
N VAL A 649 9.56 12.78 -1.77
CA VAL A 649 10.22 11.92 -2.78
C VAL A 649 10.06 12.45 -4.22
N ASP A 650 9.13 13.38 -4.45
CA ASP A 650 8.92 14.08 -5.72
C ASP A 650 9.80 15.32 -5.92
N ARG A 651 10.52 15.76 -4.88
CA ARG A 651 11.28 17.02 -4.90
C ARG A 651 12.44 17.01 -5.90
N ALA A 652 12.76 18.20 -6.42
CA ALA A 652 13.68 18.36 -7.54
C ALA A 652 15.10 17.83 -7.23
N GLY A 653 15.63 18.02 -6.03
CA GLY A 653 16.93 17.51 -5.59
C GLY A 653 16.89 16.21 -4.78
N TRP A 654 15.74 15.54 -4.60
CA TRP A 654 15.73 14.19 -4.02
C TRP A 654 16.47 13.22 -4.95
N ILE A 655 17.47 12.49 -4.45
CA ILE A 655 18.29 11.54 -5.23
C ILE A 655 17.76 10.13 -4.99
N GLY A 656 17.61 9.75 -3.72
CA GLY A 656 17.01 8.48 -3.29
C GLY A 656 18.00 7.35 -3.00
N ASP A 657 19.24 7.70 -2.68
CA ASP A 657 20.31 6.80 -2.22
C ASP A 657 20.48 6.84 -0.69
N ALA A 658 21.45 6.09 -0.16
CA ALA A 658 21.68 5.98 1.28
C ALA A 658 22.07 7.31 1.98
N SER A 659 22.55 8.32 1.25
CA SER A 659 22.85 9.65 1.81
C SER A 659 21.59 10.47 2.13
N GLN A 660 20.44 10.06 1.57
CA GLN A 660 19.16 10.77 1.65
C GLN A 660 18.52 10.65 3.04
N LYS A 661 17.87 11.73 3.47
CA LYS A 661 17.18 11.85 4.77
C LYS A 661 15.82 12.49 4.57
N LEU A 662 14.84 12.04 5.35
CA LEU A 662 13.47 12.53 5.36
C LEU A 662 13.14 12.92 6.79
N GLY A 663 12.64 14.13 6.97
CA GLY A 663 12.22 14.62 8.27
C GLY A 663 10.71 14.68 8.40
N LEU A 664 10.21 14.26 9.57
CA LEU A 664 8.82 14.43 9.99
C LEU A 664 8.76 15.30 11.26
N VAL A 665 7.59 15.87 11.49
CA VAL A 665 7.20 16.49 12.76
C VAL A 665 5.79 16.03 13.13
N ILE A 666 5.56 15.82 14.43
CA ILE A 666 4.22 15.80 15.03
C ILE A 666 4.03 17.15 15.72
N GLU A 667 3.10 17.97 15.23
CA GLU A 667 2.83 19.32 15.75
C GLU A 667 1.55 19.32 16.60
N SER A 668 1.54 20.08 17.69
CA SER A 668 0.40 20.19 18.61
C SER A 668 -0.69 21.13 18.08
N GLU A 669 -1.71 20.56 17.43
CA GLU A 669 -2.84 21.28 16.85
C GLU A 669 -3.90 21.57 17.93
N HIS A 670 -3.59 22.52 18.82
CA HIS A 670 -4.48 22.95 19.92
C HIS A 670 -4.89 21.82 20.87
N SER A 671 -3.94 20.98 21.31
CA SER A 671 -4.17 20.06 22.43
C SER A 671 -4.57 20.84 23.69
N ALA A 672 -5.56 20.35 24.44
CA ALA A 672 -6.06 21.04 25.63
C ALA A 672 -5.04 20.97 26.79
N ILE A 673 -4.87 22.08 27.53
CA ILE A 673 -3.87 22.27 28.59
C ILE A 673 -3.69 21.02 29.48
N GLY A 674 -2.47 20.51 29.57
CA GLY A 674 -2.13 19.30 30.33
C GLY A 674 -2.41 17.97 29.63
N ASN A 675 -2.83 17.98 28.36
CA ASN A 675 -2.89 16.79 27.51
C ASN A 675 -1.66 16.71 26.61
N ALA A 676 -0.61 16.03 27.09
CA ALA A 676 0.51 15.56 26.29
C ALA A 676 0.64 14.04 26.34
N LYS A 677 1.08 13.42 25.25
CA LYS A 677 1.65 12.06 25.26
C LYS A 677 3.18 12.16 25.36
N TYR A 678 3.81 11.04 25.68
CA TYR A 678 5.27 10.92 25.77
C TYR A 678 5.75 9.76 24.91
N ILE A 679 6.68 10.06 24.02
CA ILE A 679 7.33 9.12 23.10
C ILE A 679 8.71 8.77 23.68
N VAL A 680 9.13 7.52 23.49
CA VAL A 680 10.50 7.09 23.84
C VAL A 680 11.50 7.72 22.86
N ASP A 681 12.45 8.44 23.44
CA ASP A 681 13.61 9.02 22.75
C ASP A 681 14.64 7.95 22.36
N TYR A 682 15.39 8.16 21.28
CA TYR A 682 16.41 7.22 20.79
C TYR A 682 17.43 6.78 21.87
N SER A 683 17.85 7.69 22.76
CA SER A 683 18.87 7.41 23.77
C SER A 683 18.46 6.34 24.80
N LYS A 684 17.15 6.15 25.01
CA LYS A 684 16.61 5.36 26.12
C LYS A 684 16.91 3.86 25.98
N GLY A 685 17.50 3.28 27.03
CA GLY A 685 17.72 1.84 27.21
C GLY A 685 18.90 1.23 26.46
N GLY A 686 19.43 1.90 25.44
CA GLY A 686 20.62 1.46 24.71
C GLY A 686 20.49 1.63 23.20
N ALA A 687 20.81 2.83 22.72
CA ALA A 687 21.00 3.14 21.30
C ALA A 687 19.83 2.66 20.39
N GLY A 688 18.63 3.20 20.64
CA GLY A 688 17.52 3.13 19.70
C GLY A 688 16.63 1.89 19.76
N GLN A 689 16.73 1.06 20.81
CA GLN A 689 15.91 -0.16 21.00
C GLN A 689 14.40 0.07 20.82
N TRP A 690 13.90 1.27 21.14
CA TRP A 690 12.50 1.69 21.00
C TRP A 690 12.31 2.95 20.15
N ALA A 691 13.36 3.39 19.44
CA ALA A 691 13.33 4.58 18.61
C ALA A 691 12.18 4.50 17.58
N ALA A 692 11.57 5.66 17.29
CA ALA A 692 10.47 5.70 16.33
C ALA A 692 10.94 5.23 14.94
N GLN A 693 10.04 4.53 14.23
CA GLN A 693 10.33 3.88 12.95
C GLN A 693 9.37 4.40 11.88
N LEU A 694 9.90 4.78 10.71
CA LEU A 694 9.09 5.13 9.55
C LEU A 694 9.12 3.98 8.55
N ILE A 695 7.98 3.29 8.41
CA ILE A 695 7.80 2.21 7.44
C ILE A 695 7.18 2.79 6.18
N ILE A 696 7.81 2.57 5.02
CA ILE A 696 7.33 3.10 3.73
C ILE A 696 7.26 1.96 2.71
N ALA A 697 6.06 1.67 2.21
CA ALA A 697 5.83 0.81 1.06
C ALA A 697 5.82 1.64 -0.23
N TRP A 698 6.61 1.24 -1.23
CA TRP A 698 6.77 1.98 -2.48
C TRP A 698 7.01 1.06 -3.70
N GLN A 699 6.90 1.64 -4.89
CA GLN A 699 7.13 0.98 -6.18
C GLN A 699 8.02 1.85 -7.06
N GLN A 700 9.05 1.25 -7.69
CA GLN A 700 9.97 1.95 -8.62
C GLN A 700 9.21 2.64 -9.77
N LYS A 701 8.20 1.97 -10.33
CA LYS A 701 7.51 2.40 -11.56
C LYS A 701 6.29 3.25 -11.25
N ARG A 702 6.50 4.54 -10.90
CA ARG A 702 5.46 5.56 -11.03
C ARG A 702 5.00 5.63 -12.49
N ARG A 703 3.85 5.02 -12.78
CA ARG A 703 3.16 5.22 -14.07
C ARG A 703 2.53 6.61 -14.09
N THR A 704 3.35 7.61 -14.44
CA THR A 704 2.88 8.95 -14.77
C THR A 704 2.10 8.89 -16.08
N THR A 705 0.87 8.40 -16.00
CA THR A 705 -0.14 8.64 -17.04
C THR A 705 -0.52 10.11 -16.87
N THR A 706 0.12 11.01 -17.61
CA THR A 706 -0.21 12.45 -17.57
C THR A 706 -1.59 12.66 -18.18
N ILE A 707 -2.64 12.44 -17.39
CA ILE A 707 -3.99 12.86 -17.71
C ILE A 707 -4.03 14.37 -17.48
N THR A 708 -4.76 15.12 -18.31
CA THR A 708 -4.87 16.59 -18.22
C THR A 708 -5.54 17.09 -16.91
N LYS A 709 -5.85 16.20 -15.96
CA LYS A 709 -6.29 16.50 -14.59
C LYS A 709 -5.17 17.01 -13.68
N ASP A 710 -3.95 16.52 -13.85
CA ASP A 710 -2.89 16.67 -12.83
C ASP A 710 -2.06 17.96 -13.02
N LEU A 711 -2.68 18.96 -13.65
CA LEU A 711 -2.13 20.31 -13.81
C LEU A 711 -2.54 21.18 -12.61
N ALA A 712 -1.64 22.05 -12.15
CA ALA A 712 -1.85 22.94 -10.99
C ALA A 712 -3.00 23.97 -11.12
N ALA A 713 -3.76 23.95 -12.23
CA ALA A 713 -5.01 24.68 -12.40
C ALA A 713 -6.23 23.98 -11.76
N TYR A 714 -6.05 22.77 -11.22
CA TYR A 714 -7.11 21.96 -10.62
C TYR A 714 -6.74 21.55 -9.18
N ASP A 715 -7.71 21.64 -8.26
CA ASP A 715 -7.54 21.33 -6.83
C ASP A 715 -7.87 19.85 -6.56
N LYS A 716 -7.06 19.20 -5.72
CA LYS A 716 -7.30 17.83 -5.23
C LYS A 716 -8.62 17.72 -4.43
N ALA A 717 -9.21 18.81 -3.95
CA ALA A 717 -10.47 18.82 -3.21
C ALA A 717 -11.73 18.55 -4.07
N ASN A 718 -11.67 18.79 -5.39
CA ASN A 718 -12.75 18.43 -6.32
C ASN A 718 -12.19 17.55 -7.44
N TYR A 719 -12.49 16.24 -7.40
CA TYR A 719 -12.16 15.29 -8.47
C TYR A 719 -13.40 14.98 -9.32
N PRO A 720 -13.72 15.79 -10.36
CA PRO A 720 -14.83 15.51 -11.23
C PRO A 720 -14.64 14.20 -12.01
N GLU A 721 -15.49 13.24 -11.67
CA GLU A 721 -15.67 11.93 -12.29
C GLU A 721 -16.85 11.91 -13.27
N PHE A 722 -17.77 12.88 -13.18
CA PHE A 722 -19.00 13.02 -13.97
C PHE A 722 -19.18 14.45 -14.52
N ILE A 723 -20.11 14.63 -15.45
CA ILE A 723 -20.67 15.94 -15.81
C ILE A 723 -22.19 15.85 -15.62
N ILE A 724 -22.78 16.79 -14.88
CA ILE A 724 -24.23 16.85 -14.69
C ILE A 724 -24.77 18.06 -15.45
N VAL A 725 -25.68 17.81 -16.38
CA VAL A 725 -26.33 18.85 -17.18
C VAL A 725 -27.66 19.24 -16.54
N HIS A 726 -27.87 20.54 -16.42
CA HIS A 726 -29.01 21.21 -15.83
C HIS A 726 -29.68 22.15 -16.83
N HIS A 727 -30.91 22.54 -16.53
CA HIS A 727 -31.48 23.78 -17.03
C HIS A 727 -31.57 24.84 -15.92
N SER A 728 -31.90 26.08 -16.26
CA SER A 728 -32.10 27.13 -15.25
C SER A 728 -33.49 27.13 -14.62
N ALA A 729 -34.48 26.47 -15.24
CA ALA A 729 -35.90 26.55 -14.89
C ALA A 729 -36.41 28.01 -14.88
N THR A 730 -35.90 28.81 -15.83
CA THR A 730 -36.28 30.21 -16.05
C THR A 730 -36.25 30.50 -17.56
N PRO A 731 -37.07 31.43 -18.09
CA PRO A 731 -37.22 31.60 -19.54
C PRO A 731 -35.90 31.90 -20.25
N ARG A 732 -35.62 31.15 -21.32
CA ARG A 732 -34.33 31.14 -22.04
C ARG A 732 -33.89 32.53 -22.46
N ASP A 733 -34.79 33.28 -23.10
CA ASP A 733 -34.45 34.51 -23.81
C ASP A 733 -34.69 35.80 -22.99
N SER A 734 -35.11 35.69 -21.72
CA SER A 734 -35.28 36.83 -20.81
C SER A 734 -34.56 36.66 -19.45
N THR A 735 -33.82 35.57 -19.25
CA THR A 735 -32.92 35.38 -18.09
C THR A 735 -31.52 35.91 -18.39
N LYS A 736 -30.86 36.52 -17.38
CA LYS A 736 -29.41 36.78 -17.38
C LYS A 736 -28.68 35.93 -16.34
N PHE A 737 -27.44 35.54 -16.66
CA PHE A 737 -26.53 34.82 -15.76
C PHE A 737 -26.36 35.55 -14.42
N ILE A 738 -26.18 36.88 -14.46
CA ILE A 738 -25.95 37.68 -13.24
C ILE A 738 -27.16 37.67 -12.29
N THR A 739 -28.39 37.59 -12.82
CA THR A 739 -29.61 37.47 -12.01
C THR A 739 -29.59 36.15 -11.22
N ILE A 740 -29.20 35.06 -11.87
CA ILE A 740 -29.14 33.72 -11.26
C ILE A 740 -27.94 33.58 -10.31
N LYS A 741 -26.80 34.22 -10.59
CA LYS A 741 -25.68 34.32 -9.65
C LYS A 741 -26.08 35.07 -8.38
N ASN A 742 -26.71 36.24 -8.52
CA ASN A 742 -27.16 37.04 -7.38
C ASN A 742 -28.24 36.32 -6.55
N ALA A 743 -29.16 35.59 -7.18
CA ALA A 743 -30.16 34.79 -6.48
C ALA A 743 -29.51 33.71 -5.60
N HIS A 744 -28.58 32.92 -6.14
CA HIS A 744 -27.86 31.90 -5.35
C HIS A 744 -27.05 32.53 -4.19
N ILE A 745 -26.40 33.67 -4.42
CA ILE A 745 -25.68 34.40 -3.37
C ILE A 745 -26.64 34.86 -2.26
N SER A 746 -27.86 35.29 -2.60
CA SER A 746 -28.87 35.65 -1.60
C SER A 746 -29.40 34.45 -0.78
N TYR A 747 -29.18 33.22 -1.25
CA TYR A 747 -29.43 31.99 -0.49
C TYR A 747 -28.23 31.58 0.40
N GLY A 748 -27.23 32.44 0.56
CA GLY A 748 -26.04 32.20 1.38
C GLY A 748 -24.96 31.36 0.69
N TRP A 749 -25.03 31.17 -0.63
CA TRP A 749 -24.01 30.41 -1.36
C TRP A 749 -22.84 31.32 -1.76
N GLY A 750 -21.60 30.87 -1.60
CA GLY A 750 -20.41 31.68 -1.94
C GLY A 750 -20.28 32.04 -3.43
N ASP A 751 -20.96 31.31 -4.31
CA ASP A 751 -21.19 31.67 -5.71
C ASP A 751 -22.40 30.88 -6.27
N ILE A 752 -22.80 31.17 -7.51
CA ILE A 752 -23.69 30.36 -8.36
C ILE A 752 -23.39 28.85 -8.23
N GLY A 753 -24.41 28.01 -8.25
CA GLY A 753 -24.25 26.57 -8.00
C GLY A 753 -23.53 25.78 -9.10
N TYR A 754 -23.50 26.31 -10.32
CA TYR A 754 -22.96 25.67 -11.53
C TYR A 754 -21.56 26.20 -11.86
N HIS A 755 -20.70 25.35 -12.46
CA HIS A 755 -19.36 25.77 -12.89
C HIS A 755 -19.37 26.39 -14.29
N LYS A 756 -20.35 26.01 -15.13
CA LYS A 756 -20.52 26.47 -16.51
C LYS A 756 -21.96 26.86 -16.78
N TRP A 757 -22.15 27.89 -17.59
CA TRP A 757 -23.44 28.40 -18.00
C TRP A 757 -23.46 28.59 -19.52
N VAL A 758 -24.49 28.10 -20.19
CA VAL A 758 -24.75 28.35 -21.61
C VAL A 758 -25.97 29.26 -21.70
N SER A 759 -25.79 30.51 -22.09
CA SER A 759 -26.84 31.54 -22.06
C SER A 759 -27.90 31.40 -23.16
N GLY A 760 -29.04 32.04 -22.95
CA GLY A 760 -29.98 32.42 -24.00
C GLY A 760 -29.83 33.90 -24.36
N LEU A 761 -30.80 34.45 -25.09
CA LEU A 761 -30.63 35.69 -25.86
C LEU A 761 -30.06 36.91 -25.10
N LEU A 762 -30.42 37.17 -23.83
CA LEU A 762 -30.03 38.41 -23.14
C LEU A 762 -28.53 38.58 -22.86
N ASP A 763 -27.78 37.49 -22.75
CA ASP A 763 -26.31 37.52 -22.59
C ASP A 763 -25.61 36.96 -23.85
N GLY A 764 -26.35 36.88 -24.97
CA GLY A 764 -25.95 36.23 -26.21
C GLY A 764 -26.39 34.76 -26.24
N ASP A 765 -27.18 34.37 -27.25
CA ASP A 765 -27.66 33.00 -27.42
C ASP A 765 -26.49 32.03 -27.61
N GLY A 766 -26.43 30.98 -26.78
CA GLY A 766 -25.37 29.97 -26.82
C GLY A 766 -24.00 30.42 -26.31
N ILE A 767 -23.82 31.61 -25.72
CA ILE A 767 -22.51 32.02 -25.18
C ILE A 767 -22.15 31.21 -23.93
N LEU A 768 -20.88 30.79 -23.83
CA LEU A 768 -20.33 30.09 -22.67
C LEU A 768 -19.83 31.09 -21.61
N ILE A 769 -20.55 31.16 -20.49
CA ILE A 769 -20.19 31.98 -19.33
C ILE A 769 -19.61 31.07 -18.24
N GLN A 770 -18.54 31.53 -17.58
CA GLN A 770 -17.93 30.82 -16.45
C GLN A 770 -18.73 31.10 -15.17
N GLY A 771 -19.11 30.03 -14.47
CA GLY A 771 -19.77 30.11 -13.17
C GLY A 771 -18.75 29.99 -12.04
N ARG A 772 -19.05 29.12 -11.07
CA ARG A 772 -18.14 28.75 -9.99
C ARG A 772 -16.82 28.16 -10.55
N PRO A 773 -15.64 28.47 -9.97
CA PRO A 773 -14.37 27.86 -10.38
C PRO A 773 -14.44 26.34 -10.39
N GLU A 774 -13.91 25.68 -11.44
CA GLU A 774 -13.99 24.21 -11.59
C GLU A 774 -13.24 23.42 -10.51
N ASN A 775 -12.33 24.07 -9.79
CA ASN A 775 -11.58 23.51 -8.69
C ASN A 775 -12.33 23.62 -7.35
N TRP A 776 -13.42 24.39 -7.26
CA TRP A 776 -14.29 24.43 -6.09
C TRP A 776 -15.36 23.34 -6.14
N ILE A 777 -15.84 22.90 -4.98
CA ILE A 777 -17.00 22.00 -4.85
C ILE A 777 -18.27 22.69 -5.37
N GLY A 778 -19.07 21.99 -6.17
CA GLY A 778 -20.31 22.51 -6.75
C GLY A 778 -21.45 22.69 -5.73
N ALA A 779 -22.52 23.39 -6.11
CA ALA A 779 -23.76 23.46 -5.33
C ALA A 779 -25.01 23.24 -6.19
N HIS A 780 -24.93 22.30 -7.14
CA HIS A 780 -25.98 22.02 -8.13
C HIS A 780 -26.69 20.68 -7.91
N THR A 781 -26.03 19.68 -7.31
CA THR A 781 -26.55 18.31 -7.12
C THR A 781 -25.96 17.66 -5.88
N ASN A 782 -26.71 17.65 -4.77
CA ASN A 782 -26.28 16.96 -3.56
C ASN A 782 -26.48 15.43 -3.64
N SER A 783 -27.48 14.97 -4.41
CA SER A 783 -27.78 13.55 -4.62
C SER A 783 -26.58 12.78 -5.16
N ASN A 784 -26.35 11.58 -4.61
CA ASN A 784 -25.16 10.75 -4.87
C ASN A 784 -23.82 11.52 -4.75
N LYS A 785 -23.76 12.52 -3.84
CA LYS A 785 -22.60 13.39 -3.58
C LYS A 785 -22.03 14.11 -4.82
N GLN A 786 -22.80 14.30 -5.90
CA GLN A 786 -22.25 14.77 -7.18
C GLN A 786 -21.55 16.15 -7.10
N ASN A 787 -21.97 17.05 -6.20
CA ASN A 787 -21.26 18.32 -5.91
C ASN A 787 -19.73 18.17 -5.70
N TYR A 788 -19.29 17.05 -5.12
CA TYR A 788 -17.88 16.78 -4.78
C TYR A 788 -17.10 16.02 -5.87
N ARG A 789 -17.78 15.57 -6.93
CA ARG A 789 -17.21 14.67 -7.93
C ARG A 789 -17.76 14.87 -9.35
N SER A 790 -18.26 16.06 -9.68
CA SER A 790 -18.79 16.35 -11.01
C SER A 790 -18.76 17.82 -11.37
N ILE A 791 -18.75 18.10 -12.68
CA ILE A 791 -18.98 19.46 -13.19
C ILE A 791 -20.46 19.64 -13.52
N GLY A 792 -21.16 20.44 -12.72
CA GLY A 792 -22.46 21.00 -13.09
C GLY A 792 -22.34 22.02 -14.23
N VAL A 793 -23.02 21.73 -15.34
CA VAL A 793 -23.22 22.60 -16.50
C VAL A 793 -24.70 22.97 -16.57
N CYS A 794 -25.03 24.26 -16.68
CA CYS A 794 -26.41 24.73 -16.79
C CYS A 794 -26.68 25.37 -18.16
N VAL A 795 -27.78 25.00 -18.79
CA VAL A 795 -28.30 25.64 -20.01
C VAL A 795 -29.46 26.54 -19.61
N CYS A 796 -29.38 27.82 -19.99
CA CYS A 796 -30.41 28.81 -19.72
C CYS A 796 -31.72 28.43 -20.44
N GLY A 797 -32.82 28.30 -19.71
CA GLY A 797 -34.14 27.91 -20.24
C GLY A 797 -34.99 27.11 -19.26
N ASP A 798 -36.28 27.02 -19.57
CA ASP A 798 -37.25 26.14 -18.92
C ASP A 798 -37.74 25.08 -19.91
N PHE A 799 -37.02 23.95 -19.94
CA PHE A 799 -37.23 22.87 -20.91
C PHE A 799 -38.24 21.81 -20.44
N HIS A 800 -39.16 22.14 -19.53
CA HIS A 800 -40.27 21.27 -19.16
C HIS A 800 -41.38 21.31 -20.21
N SER A 801 -41.99 20.15 -20.49
CA SER A 801 -43.15 20.04 -21.40
C SER A 801 -44.39 20.84 -20.96
N THR A 802 -44.46 21.24 -19.68
CA THR A 802 -45.60 21.93 -19.06
C THR A 802 -45.40 23.45 -18.85
N ALA A 803 -44.19 23.97 -19.01
CA ALA A 803 -43.85 25.37 -18.71
C ALA A 803 -43.10 26.01 -19.89
N GLY A 804 -43.77 26.91 -20.62
CA GLY A 804 -43.22 27.56 -21.83
C GLY A 804 -43.04 26.65 -23.05
N ASN A 805 -42.79 25.35 -22.84
CA ASN A 805 -42.40 24.38 -23.86
C ASN A 805 -41.18 24.84 -24.67
N GLU A 806 -40.19 25.43 -23.99
CA GLU A 806 -38.95 25.87 -24.63
C GLU A 806 -38.14 24.65 -25.09
N ILE A 807 -37.34 24.84 -26.15
CA ILE A 807 -36.39 23.85 -26.68
C ILE A 807 -35.02 24.55 -26.72
N PRO A 808 -33.90 23.87 -26.40
CA PRO A 808 -32.56 24.43 -26.54
C PRO A 808 -32.31 24.94 -27.97
N THR A 809 -31.68 26.11 -28.12
CA THR A 809 -31.35 26.63 -29.46
C THR A 809 -30.22 25.82 -30.10
N ALA A 810 -30.09 25.93 -31.44
CA ALA A 810 -28.94 25.36 -32.14
C ALA A 810 -27.60 25.92 -31.64
N ALA A 811 -27.56 27.18 -31.21
CA ALA A 811 -26.37 27.79 -30.61
C ALA A 811 -26.07 27.21 -29.21
N GLN A 812 -27.09 27.07 -28.36
CA GLN A 812 -26.95 26.40 -27.05
C GLN A 812 -26.47 24.95 -27.18
N LEU A 813 -27.02 24.19 -28.13
CA LEU A 813 -26.61 22.81 -28.40
C LEU A 813 -25.20 22.72 -28.97
N ALA A 814 -24.81 23.60 -29.89
CA ALA A 814 -23.44 23.63 -30.43
C ALA A 814 -22.40 23.93 -29.32
N THR A 815 -22.66 24.93 -28.48
CA THR A 815 -21.79 25.25 -27.34
C THR A 815 -21.78 24.14 -26.30
N LEU A 816 -22.92 23.51 -26.01
CA LEU A 816 -22.99 22.38 -25.09
C LEU A 816 -22.20 21.18 -25.62
N GLN A 817 -22.29 20.84 -26.91
CA GLN A 817 -21.49 19.78 -27.54
C GLN A 817 -19.99 20.05 -27.34
N GLN A 818 -19.52 21.24 -27.74
CA GLN A 818 -18.12 21.63 -27.63
C GLN A 818 -17.64 21.62 -26.16
N LEU A 819 -18.48 22.09 -25.23
CA LEU A 819 -18.19 22.12 -23.81
C LEU A 819 -18.07 20.71 -23.20
N LEU A 820 -19.04 19.83 -23.49
CA LEU A 820 -19.02 18.43 -23.04
C LEU A 820 -17.80 17.69 -23.59
N ASP A 821 -17.50 17.83 -24.87
CA ASP A 821 -16.31 17.24 -25.49
C ASP A 821 -15.01 17.78 -24.88
N THR A 822 -14.95 19.08 -24.59
CA THR A 822 -13.76 19.72 -24.00
C THR A 822 -13.53 19.24 -22.57
N ILE A 823 -14.53 19.32 -21.69
CA ILE A 823 -14.43 18.87 -20.30
C ILE A 823 -14.13 17.37 -20.26
N ARG A 824 -14.77 16.55 -21.10
CA ARG A 824 -14.50 15.11 -21.15
C ARG A 824 -13.07 14.78 -21.58
N LYS A 825 -12.52 15.47 -22.58
CA LYS A 825 -11.13 15.28 -23.02
C LYS A 825 -10.15 15.71 -21.92
N GLN A 826 -10.37 16.86 -21.29
CA GLN A 826 -9.55 17.36 -20.18
C GLN A 826 -9.63 16.46 -18.93
N ARG A 827 -10.80 15.89 -18.63
CA ARG A 827 -11.05 15.07 -17.43
C ARG A 827 -11.08 13.57 -17.69
N ASN A 828 -10.69 13.09 -18.87
CA ASN A 828 -10.80 11.69 -19.28
C ASN A 828 -12.15 11.05 -18.89
N THR A 829 -13.25 11.80 -19.05
CA THR A 829 -14.56 11.40 -18.56
C THR A 829 -15.29 10.58 -19.64
N PRO A 830 -15.63 9.30 -19.40
CA PRO A 830 -16.39 8.49 -20.35
C PRO A 830 -17.76 9.12 -20.61
N LYS A 831 -18.29 9.01 -21.84
CA LYS A 831 -19.53 9.69 -22.26
C LYS A 831 -20.71 9.27 -21.38
N GLU A 832 -20.70 8.02 -20.96
CA GLU A 832 -21.61 7.32 -20.05
C GLU A 832 -21.81 8.04 -18.71
N ARG A 833 -20.89 8.94 -18.32
CA ARG A 833 -20.94 9.74 -17.10
C ARG A 833 -21.36 11.21 -17.30
N VAL A 834 -21.88 11.55 -18.48
CA VAL A 834 -22.63 12.80 -18.71
C VAL A 834 -24.11 12.51 -18.49
N LEU A 835 -24.68 13.07 -17.42
CA LEU A 835 -26.04 12.76 -16.97
C LEU A 835 -26.92 14.02 -16.96
N GLY A 836 -28.21 13.87 -17.23
CA GLY A 836 -29.19 14.87 -16.78
C GLY A 836 -29.33 14.82 -15.24
N HIS A 837 -29.63 15.95 -14.60
CA HIS A 837 -29.76 16.01 -13.13
C HIS A 837 -30.76 14.97 -12.57
N THR A 838 -31.92 14.78 -13.20
CA THR A 838 -32.94 13.77 -12.86
C THR A 838 -32.43 12.32 -12.93
N GLU A 839 -31.39 12.06 -13.72
CA GLU A 839 -30.79 10.72 -13.88
C GLU A 839 -29.73 10.39 -12.82
N VAL A 840 -29.45 11.32 -11.91
CA VAL A 840 -28.56 11.07 -10.78
C VAL A 840 -29.30 10.23 -9.73
N PRO A 841 -28.75 9.09 -9.27
CA PRO A 841 -29.40 8.26 -8.26
C PRO A 841 -29.77 9.06 -6.99
N GLY A 842 -31.06 9.04 -6.64
CA GLY A 842 -31.60 9.80 -5.51
C GLY A 842 -31.82 11.30 -5.78
N ALA A 843 -31.87 11.74 -7.04
CA ALA A 843 -32.32 13.09 -7.39
C ALA A 843 -33.86 13.12 -7.52
N ALA A 844 -34.51 13.94 -6.69
CA ALA A 844 -35.94 14.21 -6.77
C ALA A 844 -36.17 15.53 -7.52
N THR A 845 -35.96 15.51 -8.85
CA THR A 845 -36.06 16.71 -9.70
C THR A 845 -36.45 16.36 -11.14
N ASN A 846 -37.08 17.31 -11.82
CA ASN A 846 -37.41 17.24 -13.25
C ASN A 846 -36.34 17.88 -14.14
N CYS A 847 -35.40 18.65 -13.57
CA CYS A 847 -34.23 19.19 -14.26
C CYS A 847 -33.42 18.04 -14.91
N PRO A 848 -33.00 18.11 -16.19
CA PRO A 848 -32.90 19.28 -17.06
C PRO A 848 -34.11 19.53 -17.96
N GLY A 849 -35.27 18.92 -17.67
CA GLY A 849 -36.49 19.06 -18.45
C GLY A 849 -36.58 18.13 -19.66
N ASP A 850 -37.81 17.78 -20.02
CA ASP A 850 -38.16 16.79 -21.06
C ASP A 850 -37.61 17.16 -22.44
N ASN A 851 -37.45 18.45 -22.74
CA ASN A 851 -36.99 18.95 -24.04
C ASN A 851 -35.45 19.06 -24.16
N LEU A 852 -34.69 18.90 -23.06
CA LEU A 852 -33.21 18.87 -23.09
C LEU A 852 -32.64 17.48 -22.76
N LEU A 853 -33.33 16.69 -21.94
CA LEU A 853 -32.90 15.34 -21.56
C LEU A 853 -32.59 14.38 -22.74
N PRO A 854 -33.37 14.36 -23.86
CA PRO A 854 -33.10 13.47 -25.00
C PRO A 854 -31.76 13.73 -25.69
N TYR A 855 -31.32 14.99 -25.76
CA TYR A 855 -30.01 15.34 -26.32
C TYR A 855 -28.86 14.77 -25.47
N ILE A 856 -28.99 14.81 -24.14
CA ILE A 856 -27.99 14.25 -23.20
C ILE A 856 -27.99 12.71 -23.25
N GLN A 857 -29.16 12.09 -23.50
CA GLN A 857 -29.27 10.66 -23.77
C GLN A 857 -28.61 10.27 -25.10
N ASN A 858 -28.85 11.02 -26.20
CA ASN A 858 -28.17 10.84 -27.47
C ASN A 858 -26.64 10.95 -27.32
N TYR A 859 -26.15 11.99 -26.63
CA TYR A 859 -24.72 12.22 -26.42
C TYR A 859 -24.01 11.06 -25.69
N ARG A 860 -24.68 10.41 -24.73
CA ARG A 860 -24.18 9.18 -24.10
C ARG A 860 -24.10 7.99 -25.05
N LEU A 861 -25.03 7.87 -26.00
CA LEU A 861 -25.06 6.78 -26.95
C LEU A 861 -24.06 7.01 -28.09
N THR A 862 -24.12 8.16 -28.75
CA THR A 862 -23.40 8.45 -30.01
C THR A 862 -22.14 9.28 -29.81
N GLY A 863 -22.09 10.14 -28.78
CA GLY A 863 -21.11 11.23 -28.67
C GLY A 863 -21.56 12.55 -29.32
N SER A 864 -22.78 12.60 -29.88
CA SER A 864 -23.41 13.81 -30.43
C SER A 864 -24.70 14.12 -29.67
N LEU A 865 -24.96 15.40 -29.37
CA LEU A 865 -26.27 15.84 -28.86
C LEU A 865 -27.36 15.65 -29.93
N THR A 866 -27.04 15.96 -31.19
CA THR A 866 -27.94 15.90 -32.36
C THR A 866 -27.66 14.67 -33.22
#